data_AF-A0A5B9Y997-F1
#
_entry.id   AF-A0A5B9Y997-F1
#
_cell.length_a   1.000
_cell.length_b   1.000
_cell.length_c   1.000
_cell.angle_alpha   90.00
_cell.angle_beta   90.00
_cell.angle_gamma   90.00
#
_symmetry.space_group_name_H-M   'P 1'
#
loop_
_entity.id
_entity.type
_entity.pdbx_description
1 polymer ?
#
loop_
_entity_poly.entity_id
_entity_poly.type
_entity_poly.pdbx_seq_one_letter_code
_entity_poly.pdbx_strand_id
1 'polypeptide(L)'
;MKNKRFLAQLLGISIMASTIFSSINVPVLLASTSLSNVTVENNNQVDNESSTLSESKLVISATGGKMETAGDSFQYSYLPVTGDFTATFKVAELKNTSSNSRVYLMVRNGLDATSPHLSAGIKGSSSGSYELRLPDRNSGSLSGAGLNQYIRIEKIGTTYKLYTSSSTDFSSAKAIKTYDTTTKNNTSELGNAAVNVGIAVCDATATIDYFNVVDQSGNTIYNLNNDQGGGEIEATITSVTAPNAITVYQGDTVSLPATVEATYSDGLKAQVSVIWDSVNTSTVGTKTVKGTIANFAAGTSIKVTVLEKTSAATITSVAAPNAVTVYQGDTVSLPATVEATYSDGSKAQVNVTWDSVDTSTAGTKMVKGTIANFATGTSVNVTVLEKAPVVTGSTIYVSPTGSDNGLGTTSSPMSISKAITSIQQGGTIYLTGGTYKLNKQLTIAETNSGTASKMNNLVALNGAEVILDFSAQTYGEPSTNERGIQLDGSYWYIKGITVQGAADNGFFVSGKNNKLELCVARANRDTGIQISRRNSSLSSMKDWPANNLILNCTSYNNSDPATGENADGFAAKLTCGEGNVFDGCIAYNNVDDGWDLYAKTETGPIGSVAIKNCIAFRNGATTDGHFTANSDGNGFKLGGSGIAVPHRIENSIAFENKNHGFTDNSNPGTITLKNCTSINNSLDNGGKSNFDFARDKSKSNNVLINCISFSEGKVASDKYIGKAENCVFYGGGKWYEFTTLASANSTLSDLRGTQITGPTASDFATLTAPAIGTDFHTLWRNSDGSINMGNVFKIASNSTFANRNLGANLSK
;
A
#
# COMPACT_ATOMS: atom_id res chain seq x y z
N MET A 1 -24.70 23.94 -68.83
CA MET A 1 -26.19 23.89 -68.78
C MET A 1 -26.57 23.37 -67.39
N LYS A 2 -27.20 24.18 -66.54
CA LYS A 2 -28.66 24.26 -66.27
C LYS A 2 -29.30 23.03 -65.56
N ASN A 3 -29.38 23.13 -64.23
CA ASN A 3 -30.52 22.81 -63.33
C ASN A 3 -31.30 21.45 -63.35
N LYS A 4 -31.25 20.79 -62.18
CA LYS A 4 -32.35 20.43 -61.26
C LYS A 4 -33.66 19.76 -61.76
N ARG A 5 -34.02 18.65 -61.09
CA ARG A 5 -35.33 18.42 -60.39
C ARG A 5 -35.02 17.74 -59.03
N PHE A 6 -35.50 18.13 -57.84
CA PHE A 6 -36.89 18.20 -57.29
C PHE A 6 -37.56 16.81 -57.22
N LEU A 7 -38.29 16.35 -56.19
CA LEU A 7 -38.73 16.69 -54.81
C LEU A 7 -39.83 15.59 -54.53
N ALA A 8 -40.45 15.26 -53.38
CA ALA A 8 -40.45 15.54 -51.92
C ALA A 8 -40.82 14.18 -51.24
N GLN A 9 -41.00 13.93 -49.93
CA GLN A 9 -41.66 14.53 -48.74
C GLN A 9 -41.19 13.72 -47.49
N LEU A 10 -41.58 13.94 -46.23
CA LEU A 10 -41.75 15.11 -45.33
C LEU A 10 -41.95 14.54 -43.88
N LEU A 11 -41.95 15.38 -42.82
CA LEU A 11 -42.09 15.05 -41.38
C LEU A 11 -40.85 14.35 -40.76
N GLY A 12 -40.12 14.91 -39.78
CA GLY A 12 -40.10 16.31 -39.33
C GLY A 12 -40.81 16.60 -38.00
N ILE A 13 -40.08 16.53 -36.89
CA ILE A 13 -40.24 17.34 -35.66
C ILE A 13 -38.81 17.73 -35.21
N SER A 14 -38.63 18.96 -34.72
CA SER A 14 -37.42 19.42 -34.06
C SER A 14 -37.77 20.13 -32.75
N ILE A 15 -36.87 20.08 -31.77
CA ILE A 15 -36.95 20.92 -30.57
C ILE A 15 -35.59 21.62 -30.42
N MET A 16 -35.64 22.93 -30.17
CA MET A 16 -34.44 23.78 -30.11
C MET A 16 -33.75 23.69 -28.74
N ALA A 17 -32.43 23.91 -28.73
CA ALA A 17 -31.67 24.15 -27.51
C ALA A 17 -31.43 25.65 -27.30
N SER A 18 -32.24 26.30 -26.45
CA SER A 18 -31.80 27.45 -25.63
C SER A 18 -32.89 27.87 -24.63
N THR A 19 -32.53 27.95 -23.34
CA THR A 19 -32.74 29.07 -22.38
C THR A 19 -32.71 28.57 -20.93
N ILE A 20 -32.52 29.51 -19.99
CA ILE A 20 -32.68 29.39 -18.52
C ILE A 20 -31.70 28.43 -17.81
N PHE A 21 -30.52 28.97 -17.46
CA PHE A 21 -29.86 28.56 -16.22
C PHE A 21 -30.57 29.23 -15.03
N SER A 22 -31.49 28.52 -14.40
CA SER A 22 -32.09 28.91 -13.10
C SER A 22 -31.55 28.00 -12.01
N SER A 23 -31.00 28.58 -10.96
CA SER A 23 -30.41 27.86 -9.83
C SER A 23 -31.44 27.03 -9.06
N ILE A 24 -31.46 25.71 -9.27
CA ILE A 24 -32.10 24.77 -8.35
C ILE A 24 -31.10 24.48 -7.23
N ASN A 25 -31.31 25.12 -6.08
CA ASN A 25 -30.52 24.91 -4.89
C ASN A 25 -30.95 23.59 -4.23
N VAL A 26 -30.28 22.48 -4.58
CA VAL A 26 -30.50 21.20 -3.91
C VAL A 26 -29.82 21.25 -2.54
N PRO A 27 -30.55 21.14 -1.42
CA PRO A 27 -29.92 21.14 -0.10
C PRO A 27 -29.09 19.87 0.05
N VAL A 28 -27.77 20.02 0.21
CA VAL A 28 -26.90 18.92 0.66
C VAL A 28 -27.31 18.63 2.11
N LEU A 29 -28.13 17.59 2.30
CA LEU A 29 -28.59 17.18 3.61
C LEU A 29 -27.41 16.57 4.36
N LEU A 30 -26.99 17.24 5.41
CA LEU A 30 -25.76 16.87 6.10
C LEU A 30 -26.03 15.98 7.29
N ALA A 31 -25.35 14.83 7.27
CA ALA A 31 -25.54 13.78 8.24
C ALA A 31 -25.08 14.26 9.62
N SER A 32 -26.03 14.69 10.46
CA SER A 32 -25.83 14.98 11.88
C SER A 32 -25.12 13.80 12.54
N THR A 33 -23.87 14.03 12.84
CA THR A 33 -22.96 13.14 13.55
C THR A 33 -23.28 13.13 15.04
N SER A 34 -22.70 12.20 15.78
CA SER A 34 -22.90 12.02 17.22
C SER A 34 -21.60 11.98 18.00
N LEU A 35 -21.62 12.50 19.23
CA LEU A 35 -20.57 12.32 20.21
C LEU A 35 -20.60 10.88 20.71
N SER A 36 -19.59 10.13 20.32
CA SER A 36 -19.26 8.85 20.95
C SER A 36 -18.79 9.11 22.37
N ASN A 37 -19.30 8.34 23.33
CA ASN A 37 -18.95 8.51 24.73
C ASN A 37 -18.12 7.33 25.20
N VAL A 38 -16.98 7.59 25.83
CA VAL A 38 -16.12 6.53 26.39
C VAL A 38 -15.53 6.95 27.73
N THR A 39 -15.52 5.99 28.66
CA THR A 39 -14.75 6.07 29.89
C THR A 39 -13.29 5.77 29.54
N VAL A 40 -12.43 6.78 29.65
CA VAL A 40 -10.97 6.58 29.58
C VAL A 40 -10.52 6.22 30.99
N GLU A 41 -9.75 5.14 31.16
CA GLU A 41 -9.23 4.72 32.46
C GLU A 41 -7.78 4.21 32.40
N ASN A 42 -6.98 4.54 33.42
CA ASN A 42 -5.74 3.86 33.77
C ASN A 42 -5.56 3.79 35.29
N ASN A 43 -6.08 2.72 35.90
CA ASN A 43 -6.01 2.35 37.32
C ASN A 43 -6.60 3.36 38.34
N ASN A 44 -6.74 4.64 38.00
CA ASN A 44 -7.63 5.57 38.68
C ASN A 44 -9.05 5.29 38.14
N GLN A 45 -9.94 4.84 39.02
CA GLN A 45 -11.30 4.39 38.71
C GLN A 45 -12.21 5.55 38.29
N VAL A 46 -13.18 5.28 37.40
CA VAL A 46 -14.14 6.28 36.89
C VAL A 46 -15.59 5.75 37.02
N ASP A 47 -16.27 6.05 38.14
CA ASP A 47 -17.58 5.50 38.56
C ASP A 47 -18.76 6.49 38.51
N ASN A 48 -19.94 6.09 37.96
CA ASN A 48 -21.30 6.70 38.09
C ASN A 48 -21.84 7.41 36.82
N GLU A 49 -21.64 6.80 35.65
CA GLU A 49 -21.57 7.42 34.34
C GLU A 49 -22.86 8.03 33.72
N SER A 50 -22.85 9.35 33.42
CA SER A 50 -23.93 10.00 32.63
C SER A 50 -23.47 11.28 31.89
N SER A 51 -23.60 11.37 30.56
CA SER A 51 -23.48 12.63 29.81
C SER A 51 -24.71 13.07 29.04
N THR A 52 -25.87 12.84 29.63
CA THR A 52 -27.18 13.08 29.00
C THR A 52 -27.26 14.41 28.24
N LEU A 53 -27.44 14.36 26.93
CA LEU A 53 -27.72 15.52 26.08
C LEU A 53 -29.24 15.62 25.91
N SER A 54 -29.77 16.77 26.32
CA SER A 54 -31.20 17.08 26.41
C SER A 54 -31.42 18.55 26.09
N GLU A 55 -32.48 18.88 25.34
CA GLU A 55 -32.80 20.27 24.98
C GLU A 55 -31.61 21.07 24.41
N SER A 56 -30.80 20.44 23.54
CA SER A 56 -29.57 21.02 22.97
C SER A 56 -28.43 21.33 23.97
N LYS A 57 -28.49 20.76 25.18
CA LYS A 57 -27.46 20.88 26.23
C LYS A 57 -26.91 19.53 26.65
N LEU A 58 -25.59 19.36 26.55
CA LEU A 58 -24.87 18.14 26.91
C LEU A 58 -24.43 18.25 28.36
N VAL A 59 -24.98 17.41 29.23
CA VAL A 59 -24.68 17.42 30.68
C VAL A 59 -23.72 16.29 30.99
N ILE A 60 -22.42 16.49 30.79
CA ILE A 60 -21.37 15.52 31.13
C ILE A 60 -21.11 15.53 32.63
N SER A 61 -21.84 14.70 33.37
CA SER A 61 -21.37 14.22 34.67
C SER A 61 -20.19 13.31 34.42
N ALA A 62 -19.01 13.76 34.79
CA ALA A 62 -17.85 12.93 35.03
C ALA A 62 -17.14 13.49 36.26
N THR A 63 -17.61 13.17 37.48
CA THR A 63 -16.71 13.22 38.65
C THR A 63 -15.43 12.41 38.37
N GLY A 64 -14.45 12.43 39.27
CA GLY A 64 -13.04 12.20 38.97
C GLY A 64 -12.56 11.49 37.71
N GLY A 65 -11.77 10.44 37.93
CA GLY A 65 -10.51 10.30 37.21
C GLY A 65 -9.60 11.55 37.33
N LYS A 66 -8.41 11.48 36.74
CA LYS A 66 -7.47 12.62 36.62
C LYS A 66 -6.73 12.60 35.30
N MET A 67 -6.28 13.77 34.86
CA MET A 67 -5.34 13.95 33.75
C MET A 67 -3.88 13.84 34.24
N GLU A 68 -3.23 12.68 34.16
CA GLU A 68 -1.96 12.40 34.88
C GLU A 68 -0.80 11.93 34.00
N THR A 69 0.41 11.76 34.52
CA THR A 69 1.55 11.28 33.71
C THR A 69 1.41 9.80 33.30
N ALA A 70 1.14 8.89 34.24
CA ALA A 70 1.11 7.44 33.98
C ALA A 70 0.04 7.01 32.96
N GLY A 71 -1.08 7.72 32.94
CA GLY A 71 -2.24 7.51 32.08
C GLY A 71 -3.32 8.52 32.49
N ASP A 72 -4.35 8.70 31.67
CA ASP A 72 -5.50 9.53 31.99
C ASP A 72 -6.68 8.69 32.42
N SER A 73 -7.45 9.20 33.36
CA SER A 73 -8.80 8.74 33.66
C SER A 73 -9.78 9.91 33.54
N PHE A 74 -10.81 9.80 32.71
CA PHE A 74 -11.86 10.81 32.48
C PHE A 74 -12.96 10.27 31.57
N GLN A 75 -14.15 10.85 31.61
CA GLN A 75 -15.12 10.62 30.54
C GLN A 75 -14.82 11.49 29.33
N TYR A 76 -14.73 10.88 28.16
CA TYR A 76 -14.62 11.59 26.89
C TYR A 76 -15.92 11.51 26.10
N SER A 77 -16.62 12.64 25.98
CA SER A 77 -17.71 12.80 25.01
C SER A 77 -17.11 13.33 23.72
N TYR A 78 -16.74 12.43 22.82
CA TYR A 78 -15.80 12.69 21.73
C TYR A 78 -16.35 12.39 20.33
N LEU A 79 -15.74 13.07 19.39
CA LEU A 79 -15.94 13.00 17.96
C LEU A 79 -14.60 12.66 17.31
N PRO A 80 -14.63 12.12 16.09
CA PRO A 80 -13.43 11.92 15.31
C PRO A 80 -13.53 12.66 13.95
N VAL A 81 -12.58 13.56 13.66
CA VAL A 81 -12.63 14.61 12.61
C VAL A 81 -11.34 14.84 11.74
N THR A 82 -11.32 14.78 10.40
CA THR A 82 -10.08 14.65 9.56
C THR A 82 -9.18 15.88 9.30
N GLY A 83 -7.96 15.90 9.84
CA GLY A 83 -6.77 16.63 9.36
C GLY A 83 -6.68 18.18 9.38
N ASP A 84 -7.60 19.01 8.84
CA ASP A 84 -7.57 20.50 9.02
C ASP A 84 -8.93 21.25 9.40
N PHE A 85 -9.15 21.74 10.68
CA PHE A 85 -10.35 22.08 11.55
C PHE A 85 -10.43 23.51 11.89
N THR A 86 -11.40 23.74 12.77
CA THR A 86 -11.49 24.63 13.91
C THR A 86 -12.40 23.92 14.97
N ALA A 87 -12.44 24.29 16.27
CA ALA A 87 -13.14 23.56 17.37
C ALA A 87 -13.48 24.42 18.63
N THR A 88 -14.74 24.49 19.14
CA THR A 88 -15.06 24.99 20.54
C THR A 88 -15.89 23.93 21.23
N PHE A 89 -15.82 23.94 22.57
CA PHE A 89 -17.01 24.05 23.42
C PHE A 89 -17.23 25.45 24.07
N LYS A 90 -18.48 25.74 24.47
CA LYS A 90 -18.87 26.80 25.42
C LYS A 90 -19.61 26.12 26.57
N VAL A 91 -19.11 26.25 27.79
CA VAL A 91 -19.67 25.59 28.97
C VAL A 91 -20.76 26.49 29.57
N ALA A 92 -21.99 26.02 29.65
CA ALA A 92 -23.10 26.74 30.28
C ALA A 92 -22.93 26.79 31.80
N GLU A 93 -22.55 25.65 32.39
CA GLU A 93 -22.53 25.39 33.82
C GLU A 93 -21.48 24.32 34.17
N LEU A 94 -20.89 24.40 35.37
CA LEU A 94 -20.08 23.32 35.92
C LEU A 94 -20.41 23.12 37.40
N LYS A 95 -20.98 21.96 37.72
CA LYS A 95 -21.26 21.48 39.09
C LYS A 95 -20.14 20.55 39.55
N ASN A 96 -20.03 20.29 40.85
CA ASN A 96 -18.97 19.49 41.49
C ASN A 96 -17.56 20.00 41.10
N THR A 97 -17.04 21.04 41.77
CA THR A 97 -15.79 21.71 41.32
C THR A 97 -14.67 21.67 42.36
N SER A 98 -13.87 20.62 42.32
CA SER A 98 -12.60 20.43 43.02
C SER A 98 -11.39 21.04 42.26
N SER A 99 -10.17 20.79 42.76
CA SER A 99 -8.92 21.06 42.03
C SER A 99 -8.70 20.13 40.83
N ASN A 100 -9.34 18.97 40.84
CA ASN A 100 -9.10 17.90 39.89
C ASN A 100 -10.11 18.00 38.74
N SER A 101 -11.25 18.65 38.98
CA SER A 101 -12.28 19.00 38.00
C SER A 101 -11.71 19.57 36.72
N ARG A 102 -12.13 19.01 35.60
CA ARG A 102 -11.93 19.46 34.23
C ARG A 102 -13.23 19.38 33.48
N VAL A 103 -13.45 20.37 32.63
CA VAL A 103 -14.22 20.23 31.41
C VAL A 103 -13.38 20.85 30.30
N TYR A 104 -12.84 20.01 29.44
CA TYR A 104 -11.90 20.40 28.40
C TYR A 104 -12.43 19.98 27.03
N LEU A 105 -12.43 20.90 26.08
CA LEU A 105 -12.28 20.51 24.69
C LEU A 105 -10.93 19.80 24.52
N MET A 106 -10.90 18.50 24.27
CA MET A 106 -9.70 17.70 24.05
C MET A 106 -9.56 17.31 22.57
N VAL A 107 -8.32 17.00 22.16
CA VAL A 107 -7.90 16.61 20.82
C VAL A 107 -6.90 15.43 20.93
N ARG A 108 -7.18 14.17 20.55
CA ARG A 108 -6.45 12.96 21.02
C ARG A 108 -6.24 11.75 20.05
N ASN A 109 -5.00 11.28 19.84
CA ASN A 109 -4.52 10.17 18.96
C ASN A 109 -5.20 8.78 19.08
N GLY A 110 -6.04 8.59 20.07
CA GLY A 110 -6.67 7.31 20.37
C GLY A 110 -7.62 7.45 21.54
N LEU A 111 -8.07 6.32 22.09
CA LEU A 111 -9.05 6.26 23.18
C LEU A 111 -8.46 5.67 24.47
N ASP A 112 -7.31 4.98 24.38
CA ASP A 112 -6.62 4.49 25.56
C ASP A 112 -6.08 5.66 26.42
N ALA A 113 -5.89 5.40 27.70
CA ALA A 113 -5.42 6.37 28.67
C ALA A 113 -4.03 6.96 28.41
N THR A 114 -3.20 6.33 27.58
CA THR A 114 -1.86 6.83 27.21
C THR A 114 -1.82 7.53 25.85
N SER A 115 -2.93 7.56 25.10
CA SER A 115 -2.97 8.16 23.77
C SER A 115 -2.67 9.67 23.79
N PRO A 116 -1.73 10.16 22.96
CA PRO A 116 -1.36 11.58 22.92
C PRO A 116 -2.53 12.53 22.69
N HIS A 117 -2.55 13.69 23.36
CA HIS A 117 -3.57 14.72 23.20
C HIS A 117 -3.07 16.17 23.34
N LEU A 118 -3.92 17.11 22.92
CA LEU A 118 -3.97 18.52 23.33
C LEU A 118 -5.39 18.84 23.79
N SER A 119 -5.56 19.45 24.96
CA SER A 119 -6.86 19.78 25.52
C SER A 119 -6.89 21.17 26.12
N ALA A 120 -8.07 21.78 26.20
CA ALA A 120 -8.27 23.21 26.39
C ALA A 120 -9.68 23.50 26.93
N GLY A 121 -9.82 24.23 28.02
CA GLY A 121 -11.11 24.45 28.64
C GLY A 121 -11.04 25.04 30.03
N ILE A 122 -11.86 24.50 30.94
CA ILE A 122 -11.99 24.99 32.31
C ILE A 122 -11.58 23.91 33.31
N LYS A 123 -10.74 24.32 34.27
CA LYS A 123 -10.38 23.59 35.48
C LYS A 123 -11.15 24.21 36.65
N GLY A 124 -11.98 23.41 37.32
CA GLY A 124 -13.03 23.94 38.19
C GLY A 124 -13.96 24.92 37.45
N SER A 125 -14.77 25.69 38.17
CA SER A 125 -15.79 26.58 37.57
C SER A 125 -15.24 27.89 36.99
N SER A 126 -13.95 28.20 37.14
CA SER A 126 -13.42 29.55 36.90
C SER A 126 -12.01 29.66 36.31
N SER A 127 -11.23 28.57 36.19
CA SER A 127 -9.86 28.64 35.69
C SER A 127 -9.75 28.12 34.26
N GLY A 128 -9.54 29.02 33.30
CA GLY A 128 -9.18 28.65 31.94
C GLY A 128 -7.82 27.95 31.87
N SER A 129 -7.74 26.72 31.37
CA SER A 129 -6.48 25.97 31.24
C SER A 129 -6.44 25.00 30.06
N TYR A 130 -5.25 24.50 29.75
CA TYR A 130 -4.97 23.56 28.68
C TYR A 130 -3.94 22.50 29.13
N GLU A 131 -4.00 21.29 28.56
CA GLU A 131 -3.11 20.16 28.88
C GLU A 131 -2.78 19.29 27.65
N LEU A 132 -1.54 18.82 27.54
CA LEU A 132 -1.07 17.94 26.48
C LEU A 132 -0.51 16.66 27.08
N ARG A 133 -0.82 15.55 26.41
CA ARG A 133 -0.05 14.31 26.49
C ARG A 133 0.69 14.13 25.17
N LEU A 134 2.00 14.15 25.20
CA LEU A 134 2.88 13.58 24.16
C LEU A 134 3.80 12.60 24.92
N PRO A 135 4.94 12.11 24.37
CA PRO A 135 5.93 11.42 25.20
C PRO A 135 6.40 12.25 26.41
N ASP A 136 6.29 13.58 26.32
CA ASP A 136 6.32 14.50 27.46
C ASP A 136 4.96 15.19 27.66
N ARG A 137 4.60 15.52 28.90
CA ARG A 137 3.39 16.32 29.23
C ARG A 137 3.65 17.82 29.25
N ASN A 138 2.65 18.63 28.89
CA ASN A 138 2.74 20.10 28.87
C ASN A 138 1.39 20.73 29.19
N SER A 139 1.31 21.66 30.14
CA SER A 139 0.04 22.32 30.51
C SER A 139 0.24 23.82 30.75
N GLY A 140 -0.87 24.57 30.81
CA GLY A 140 -0.84 26.02 31.06
C GLY A 140 -2.22 26.65 31.15
N SER A 141 -2.26 27.95 31.39
CA SER A 141 -3.51 28.71 31.46
C SER A 141 -3.99 29.15 30.08
N LEU A 142 -5.32 29.14 29.91
CA LEU A 142 -6.02 29.50 28.69
C LEU A 142 -6.83 30.77 28.97
N SER A 143 -6.17 31.91 28.83
CA SER A 143 -6.66 33.21 29.31
C SER A 143 -7.98 33.63 28.64
N GLY A 144 -9.06 33.74 29.43
CA GLY A 144 -10.41 34.08 28.95
C GLY A 144 -11.35 32.88 28.82
N ALA A 145 -10.90 31.67 29.18
CA ALA A 145 -11.76 30.48 29.24
C ALA A 145 -12.49 30.45 30.58
N GLY A 146 -13.79 30.16 30.51
CA GLY A 146 -14.70 30.12 31.65
C GLY A 146 -16.13 29.85 31.19
N LEU A 147 -17.06 29.81 32.14
CA LEU A 147 -18.47 29.59 31.83
C LEU A 147 -18.99 30.69 30.87
N ASN A 148 -19.79 30.28 29.89
CA ASN A 148 -20.34 31.11 28.82
C ASN A 148 -19.31 31.84 27.94
N GLN A 149 -18.03 31.45 27.97
CA GLN A 149 -17.03 31.83 26.96
C GLN A 149 -16.78 30.67 26.00
N TYR A 150 -16.52 31.01 24.73
CA TYR A 150 -16.23 30.08 23.65
C TYR A 150 -14.71 29.75 23.68
N ILE A 151 -14.32 28.47 23.77
CA ILE A 151 -12.95 28.00 24.12
C ILE A 151 -12.43 26.87 23.19
N ARG A 152 -11.19 26.97 22.67
CA ARG A 152 -10.94 26.62 21.24
C ARG A 152 -9.43 26.49 20.86
N ILE A 153 -9.04 25.66 19.86
CA ILE A 153 -7.69 24.97 19.78
C ILE A 153 -6.81 25.30 18.51
N GLU A 154 -6.11 24.35 17.86
CA GLU A 154 -5.72 24.19 16.42
C GLU A 154 -4.71 23.04 16.17
N LYS A 155 -4.47 22.60 14.89
CA LYS A 155 -3.34 22.04 14.07
C LYS A 155 -3.20 22.51 12.55
N ILE A 156 -2.97 23.77 12.10
CA ILE A 156 -2.83 24.06 10.60
C ILE A 156 -1.63 23.32 10.05
N GLY A 157 -1.87 22.40 9.10
CA GLY A 157 -0.85 21.44 8.69
C GLY A 157 -0.39 20.66 9.91
N THR A 158 0.75 21.02 10.50
CA THR A 158 1.31 20.37 11.71
C THR A 158 1.23 21.25 12.96
N THR A 159 0.74 22.48 12.86
CA THR A 159 0.91 23.54 13.87
C THR A 159 -0.28 23.66 14.82
N TYR A 160 -0.26 23.06 16.02
CA TYR A 160 -1.36 23.20 17.00
C TYR A 160 -1.39 24.58 17.72
N LYS A 161 -2.54 25.19 18.05
CA LYS A 161 -2.65 26.51 18.74
C LYS A 161 -3.80 26.51 19.80
N LEU A 162 -4.08 27.58 20.57
CA LEU A 162 -5.17 27.63 21.61
C LEU A 162 -5.65 29.05 22.00
N TYR A 163 -6.95 29.24 22.32
CA TYR A 163 -7.57 30.53 22.73
C TYR A 163 -9.08 30.52 23.16
N THR A 164 -9.69 31.73 23.39
CA THR A 164 -11.02 32.01 24.00
C THR A 164 -11.66 33.39 23.66
N SER A 165 -13.01 33.58 23.64
CA SER A 165 -13.75 34.89 23.48
C SER A 165 -15.31 34.73 23.56
N SER A 166 -16.11 35.78 23.27
CA SER A 166 -17.51 35.99 23.75
C SER A 166 -18.76 35.96 22.80
N SER A 167 -18.73 36.24 21.48
CA SER A 167 -19.87 36.08 20.54
C SER A 167 -19.82 34.82 19.62
N THR A 168 -20.34 34.89 18.38
CA THR A 168 -20.24 33.85 17.33
C THR A 168 -19.44 34.23 16.05
N ASP A 169 -18.58 35.28 16.01
CA ASP A 169 -17.45 35.35 15.03
C ASP A 169 -16.13 36.00 15.56
N PHE A 170 -14.92 35.42 15.41
CA PHE A 170 -13.69 35.55 16.28
C PHE A 170 -12.53 35.95 15.35
N SER A 171 -12.85 36.54 14.20
CA SER A 171 -11.87 36.89 13.19
C SER A 171 -10.91 38.00 13.54
N SER A 172 -10.80 38.63 14.70
CA SER A 172 -11.14 38.54 16.14
C SER A 172 -10.02 38.10 17.11
N ALA A 173 -10.16 37.21 18.10
CA ALA A 173 -9.22 37.19 19.26
C ALA A 173 -7.90 36.40 19.08
N LYS A 174 -6.74 37.01 19.41
CA LYS A 174 -5.34 36.57 19.11
C LYS A 174 -4.82 35.32 19.85
N ALA A 175 -3.85 34.61 19.23
CA ALA A 175 -3.29 33.33 19.69
C ALA A 175 -2.74 33.33 21.11
N ILE A 176 -3.42 32.59 21.99
CA ILE A 176 -3.01 32.39 23.39
C ILE A 176 -1.95 31.26 23.48
N LYS A 177 -1.91 30.33 22.52
CA LYS A 177 -0.83 29.33 22.39
C LYS A 177 -0.55 28.93 20.94
N THR A 178 0.63 28.36 20.69
CA THR A 178 1.08 27.70 19.44
C THR A 178 2.06 26.56 19.78
N TYR A 179 2.12 25.54 18.91
CA TYR A 179 2.86 24.28 18.91
C TYR A 179 3.07 23.85 17.44
N ASP A 180 4.05 23.00 17.14
CA ASP A 180 4.20 22.32 15.84
C ASP A 180 4.64 20.88 16.11
N THR A 181 3.99 19.89 15.49
CA THR A 181 4.30 18.47 15.70
C THR A 181 5.58 18.00 15.04
N THR A 182 6.16 18.80 14.12
CA THR A 182 7.38 18.44 13.38
C THR A 182 8.68 18.94 14.01
N THR A 183 8.63 20.00 14.83
CA THR A 183 9.85 20.71 15.27
C THR A 183 10.19 20.55 16.75
N LYS A 184 10.37 19.31 17.22
CA LYS A 184 11.33 18.89 18.27
C LYS A 184 11.21 17.40 18.61
N ASN A 185 12.27 16.85 19.20
CA ASN A 185 12.28 15.50 19.77
C ASN A 185 11.12 15.29 20.75
N ASN A 186 10.67 14.03 20.90
CA ASN A 186 9.53 13.60 21.72
C ASN A 186 8.14 14.05 21.22
N THR A 187 7.78 13.62 20.01
CA THR A 187 6.38 13.49 19.56
C THR A 187 6.13 12.08 19.01
N SER A 188 5.33 11.27 19.73
CA SER A 188 4.52 10.23 19.09
C SER A 188 3.37 10.98 18.42
N GLU A 189 3.56 11.32 17.15
CA GLU A 189 2.96 12.50 16.52
C GLU A 189 1.44 12.62 16.71
N LEU A 190 0.98 13.81 17.10
CA LEU A 190 -0.40 14.28 16.87
C LEU A 190 -0.60 14.59 15.36
N GLY A 191 -0.23 13.63 14.51
CA GLY A 191 0.20 13.85 13.13
C GLY A 191 -0.90 14.13 12.10
N ASN A 192 -0.51 14.11 10.83
CA ASN A 192 -1.39 14.42 9.68
C ASN A 192 -2.41 13.32 9.32
N ALA A 193 -2.63 12.37 10.24
CA ALA A 193 -3.69 11.39 10.14
C ALA A 193 -4.82 11.77 11.12
N ALA A 194 -4.92 11.03 12.21
CA ALA A 194 -6.14 10.87 12.96
C ALA A 194 -5.87 11.12 14.47
N VAL A 195 -6.49 12.14 15.10
CA VAL A 195 -6.51 12.33 16.57
C VAL A 195 -7.86 12.93 17.08
N ASN A 196 -8.73 12.25 17.83
CA ASN A 196 -10.10 12.67 18.27
C ASN A 196 -10.26 14.16 18.55
N VAL A 197 -11.48 14.67 18.58
CA VAL A 197 -11.81 15.90 19.30
C VAL A 197 -12.93 15.58 20.29
N GLY A 198 -13.24 16.41 21.28
CA GLY A 198 -14.37 16.13 22.17
C GLY A 198 -14.36 16.95 23.43
N ILE A 199 -15.29 16.69 24.33
CA ILE A 199 -15.31 17.26 25.66
C ILE A 199 -14.94 16.16 26.66
N ALA A 200 -13.73 16.27 27.18
CA ALA A 200 -13.18 15.47 28.25
C ALA A 200 -13.59 16.09 29.59
N VAL A 201 -14.32 15.35 30.43
CA VAL A 201 -14.71 15.78 31.77
C VAL A 201 -14.17 14.79 32.78
N CYS A 202 -13.63 15.35 33.86
CA CYS A 202 -13.11 14.60 35.00
C CYS A 202 -13.39 15.47 36.24
N ASP A 203 -13.61 14.87 37.40
CA ASP A 203 -14.06 15.49 38.65
C ASP A 203 -15.16 16.58 38.61
N ALA A 204 -16.09 16.57 37.65
CA ALA A 204 -17.19 17.55 37.58
C ALA A 204 -18.44 17.09 36.80
N THR A 205 -19.57 17.80 36.96
CA THR A 205 -20.73 17.71 36.04
C THR A 205 -20.85 18.98 35.21
N ALA A 206 -20.54 18.90 33.92
CA ALA A 206 -20.50 20.02 33.00
C ALA A 206 -21.74 20.08 32.09
N THR A 207 -22.54 21.14 32.21
CA THR A 207 -23.56 21.45 31.21
C THR A 207 -22.92 22.29 30.11
N ILE A 208 -22.97 21.81 28.88
CA ILE A 208 -22.48 22.48 27.68
C ILE A 208 -23.70 22.92 26.87
N ASP A 209 -23.72 24.15 26.36
CA ASP A 209 -24.78 24.68 25.48
C ASP A 209 -24.25 25.23 24.14
N TYR A 210 -22.94 25.05 23.88
CA TYR A 210 -22.37 25.11 22.54
C TYR A 210 -21.22 24.13 22.37
N PHE A 211 -21.17 23.32 21.29
CA PHE A 211 -20.07 22.39 21.03
C PHE A 211 -19.97 21.90 19.58
N ASN A 212 -18.82 22.10 18.95
CA ASN A 212 -18.75 22.46 17.53
C ASN A 212 -17.31 22.32 16.93
N VAL A 213 -17.05 21.38 15.98
CA VAL A 213 -15.75 21.05 15.27
C VAL A 213 -15.89 20.50 13.81
N VAL A 214 -15.14 21.02 12.80
CA VAL A 214 -15.32 20.90 11.30
C VAL A 214 -13.94 21.01 10.63
N ASP A 215 -13.73 21.80 9.57
CA ASP A 215 -12.65 21.79 8.58
C ASP A 215 -12.51 23.06 7.60
N GLN A 216 -11.64 23.15 6.54
CA GLN A 216 -11.36 24.23 5.47
C GLN A 216 -12.36 25.28 4.84
N SER A 217 -13.11 24.99 3.72
CA SER A 217 -13.96 25.86 2.81
C SER A 217 -15.42 26.36 3.14
N GLY A 218 -16.51 25.57 3.41
CA GLY A 218 -17.73 26.13 4.10
C GLY A 218 -19.15 25.43 4.07
N ASN A 219 -19.63 24.60 5.04
CA ASN A 219 -20.93 23.84 5.05
C ASN A 219 -21.70 23.64 6.42
N THR A 220 -22.10 22.43 6.93
CA THR A 220 -22.76 22.18 8.28
C THR A 220 -22.85 20.73 8.83
N ILE A 221 -22.58 20.45 10.12
CA ILE A 221 -23.03 19.23 10.84
C ILE A 221 -23.36 19.42 12.35
N TYR A 222 -22.56 18.90 13.31
CA TYR A 222 -22.93 18.82 14.74
C TYR A 222 -22.72 20.19 15.33
N ASN A 223 -23.78 20.96 15.21
CA ASN A 223 -24.08 21.83 16.30
C ASN A 223 -24.39 20.96 17.52
N LEU A 224 -24.02 21.40 18.72
CA LEU A 224 -24.44 20.73 19.95
C LEU A 224 -25.96 20.64 20.11
N ASN A 225 -26.66 21.47 19.36
CA ASN A 225 -28.09 21.43 19.19
C ASN A 225 -28.61 20.12 18.50
N ASN A 226 -27.81 19.00 18.50
CA ASN A 226 -28.03 17.76 17.73
C ASN A 226 -27.77 16.29 18.38
N ASP A 227 -27.42 15.91 19.69
CA ASP A 227 -26.97 14.47 20.13
C ASP A 227 -27.05 13.76 21.63
N GLN A 228 -26.06 12.99 22.27
CA GLN A 228 -26.06 12.01 23.50
C GLN A 228 -24.75 11.75 24.44
N GLY A 229 -24.65 10.79 25.47
CA GLY A 229 -23.60 10.77 26.63
C GLY A 229 -23.08 9.63 27.70
N GLY A 230 -22.07 9.87 28.65
CA GLY A 230 -21.48 9.07 29.89
C GLY A 230 -20.62 9.76 31.13
N GLY A 231 -19.86 9.14 32.13
CA GLY A 231 -19.20 9.72 33.45
C GLY A 231 -18.17 8.87 34.37
N GLU A 232 -17.68 8.97 35.68
CA GLU A 232 -17.62 9.81 37.00
C GLU A 232 -16.43 9.43 38.12
N ILE A 233 -16.17 9.90 39.44
CA ILE A 233 -15.17 9.44 40.61
C ILE A 233 -13.69 9.99 41.15
N GLU A 234 -13.30 10.74 42.30
CA GLU A 234 -11.84 11.25 42.72
C GLU A 234 -11.21 11.53 44.23
N ALA A 235 -9.98 12.21 44.46
CA ALA A 235 -8.99 12.32 45.67
C ALA A 235 -8.01 13.62 45.99
N THR A 236 -6.89 13.61 46.87
CA THR A 236 -6.15 14.83 47.57
C THR A 236 -4.55 14.92 47.92
N ILE A 237 -3.99 15.84 48.85
CA ILE A 237 -2.80 16.87 48.79
C ILE A 237 -1.46 16.83 49.74
N THR A 238 -0.27 17.54 49.47
CA THR A 238 0.97 17.83 50.39
C THR A 238 1.83 19.17 50.41
N SER A 239 2.50 19.73 49.36
CA SER A 239 3.56 20.82 49.50
C SER A 239 3.81 21.77 48.29
N VAL A 240 4.22 23.06 48.46
CA VAL A 240 3.98 24.15 47.45
C VAL A 240 5.20 24.91 46.87
N THR A 241 5.11 25.33 45.59
CA THR A 241 6.08 26.19 44.85
C THR A 241 5.73 27.70 44.86
N ALA A 242 6.73 28.59 44.90
CA ALA A 242 6.54 30.05 44.86
C ALA A 242 6.41 30.62 43.43
N PRO A 243 5.45 31.55 43.16
CA PRO A 243 5.19 32.08 41.82
C PRO A 243 6.07 33.28 41.40
N ASN A 244 6.11 33.52 40.09
CA ASN A 244 6.89 34.58 39.45
C ASN A 244 6.31 35.99 39.66
N ALA A 245 7.14 37.02 39.49
CA ALA A 245 6.74 38.42 39.59
C ALA A 245 5.85 38.88 38.42
N ILE A 246 4.92 39.81 38.71
CA ILE A 246 3.90 40.35 37.80
C ILE A 246 4.14 41.85 37.55
N THR A 247 3.70 42.38 36.41
CA THR A 247 3.65 43.82 36.12
C THR A 247 2.29 44.20 35.53
N VAL A 248 1.73 45.34 35.93
CA VAL A 248 0.44 45.90 35.46
C VAL A 248 0.57 47.41 35.18
N TYR A 249 -0.55 48.07 34.86
CA TYR A 249 -0.62 49.50 34.64
C TYR A 249 -1.42 50.24 35.74
N GLN A 250 -1.32 51.57 35.79
CA GLN A 250 -1.79 52.39 36.90
C GLN A 250 -3.31 52.46 36.91
N GLY A 251 -3.90 52.10 38.05
CA GLY A 251 -5.34 51.94 38.20
C GLY A 251 -5.90 50.63 37.63
N ASP A 252 -5.13 49.85 36.85
CA ASP A 252 -5.54 48.51 36.45
C ASP A 252 -5.50 47.55 37.64
N THR A 253 -6.50 46.69 37.75
CA THR A 253 -6.55 45.62 38.75
C THR A 253 -5.47 44.57 38.47
N VAL A 254 -4.60 44.29 39.45
CA VAL A 254 -3.67 43.16 39.34
C VAL A 254 -4.36 41.84 39.67
N SER A 255 -4.23 40.88 38.77
CA SER A 255 -4.60 39.49 39.02
C SER A 255 -3.39 38.74 39.57
N LEU A 256 -3.53 38.14 40.74
CA LEU A 256 -2.53 37.24 41.34
C LEU A 256 -2.94 35.79 41.05
N PRO A 257 -1.99 34.84 40.91
CA PRO A 257 -2.29 33.50 40.43
C PRO A 257 -3.15 32.75 41.46
N ALA A 258 -4.41 32.51 41.12
CA ALA A 258 -5.40 31.93 42.04
C ALA A 258 -5.07 30.49 42.48
N THR A 259 -4.16 29.81 41.79
CA THR A 259 -3.55 28.55 42.23
C THR A 259 -2.03 28.62 42.17
N VAL A 260 -1.37 27.80 42.99
CA VAL A 260 0.06 27.48 42.87
C VAL A 260 0.24 25.96 42.88
N GLU A 261 1.33 25.48 42.29
CA GLU A 261 1.60 24.04 42.23
C GLU A 261 1.85 23.48 43.64
N ALA A 262 1.03 22.51 44.04
CA ALA A 262 1.34 21.62 45.15
C ALA A 262 1.68 20.21 44.67
N THR A 263 2.64 19.60 45.34
CA THR A 263 2.80 18.14 45.41
C THR A 263 1.71 17.59 46.34
N TYR A 264 1.24 16.37 46.05
CA TYR A 264 0.15 15.66 46.73
C TYR A 264 0.73 14.49 47.58
N SER A 265 -0.07 13.74 48.35
CA SER A 265 0.44 12.74 49.32
C SER A 265 0.78 11.39 48.69
N ASP A 266 0.14 11.09 47.58
CA ASP A 266 0.47 10.08 46.58
C ASP A 266 1.73 10.43 45.75
N GLY A 267 2.29 11.63 45.92
CA GLY A 267 3.44 12.14 45.17
C GLY A 267 3.08 12.76 43.82
N LEU A 268 1.80 12.78 43.44
CA LEU A 268 1.31 13.50 42.26
C LEU A 268 1.45 15.02 42.47
N LYS A 269 1.19 15.81 41.42
CA LYS A 269 1.24 17.26 41.51
C LYS A 269 -0.01 17.88 40.93
N ALA A 270 -0.71 18.67 41.74
CA ALA A 270 -1.88 19.41 41.31
C ALA A 270 -1.88 20.84 41.87
N GLN A 271 -2.44 21.74 41.06
CA GLN A 271 -2.57 23.16 41.37
C GLN A 271 -3.62 23.34 42.49
N VAL A 272 -3.22 23.91 43.63
CA VAL A 272 -4.09 24.19 44.78
C VAL A 272 -4.41 25.68 44.88
N SER A 273 -5.62 25.98 45.31
CA SER A 273 -6.10 27.37 45.45
C SER A 273 -5.34 28.12 46.54
N VAL A 274 -4.90 29.34 46.21
CA VAL A 274 -4.24 30.29 47.10
C VAL A 274 -5.00 31.61 47.16
N ILE A 275 -5.24 32.10 48.38
CA ILE A 275 -5.90 33.37 48.66
C ILE A 275 -4.83 34.40 49.00
N TRP A 276 -4.75 35.49 48.23
CA TRP A 276 -3.71 36.51 48.35
C TRP A 276 -4.15 37.77 49.11
N ASP A 277 -3.20 38.46 49.74
CA ASP A 277 -3.38 39.81 50.28
C ASP A 277 -3.71 40.82 49.16
N SER A 278 -4.43 41.89 49.49
CA SER A 278 -4.84 42.92 48.53
C SER A 278 -3.67 43.81 48.06
N VAL A 279 -3.71 44.24 46.79
CA VAL A 279 -2.65 45.03 46.17
C VAL A 279 -3.19 46.34 45.63
N ASN A 280 -2.61 47.46 46.06
CA ASN A 280 -2.95 48.79 45.55
C ASN A 280 -2.11 49.13 44.30
N THR A 281 -2.78 49.32 43.16
CA THR A 281 -2.21 49.64 41.84
C THR A 281 -2.45 51.08 41.37
N SER A 282 -2.99 51.97 42.20
CA SER A 282 -3.14 53.40 41.83
C SER A 282 -1.80 54.16 41.77
N THR A 283 -0.69 53.49 42.08
CA THR A 283 0.67 54.04 42.18
C THR A 283 1.67 53.14 41.47
N VAL A 284 2.41 53.74 40.52
CA VAL A 284 3.53 53.18 39.75
C VAL A 284 4.65 52.67 40.70
N GLY A 285 5.31 51.57 40.35
CA GLY A 285 6.41 50.95 41.14
C GLY A 285 6.14 49.53 41.64
N THR A 286 7.13 48.92 42.34
CA THR A 286 7.16 47.48 42.69
C THR A 286 6.92 47.19 44.19
N LYS A 287 6.15 46.13 44.48
CA LYS A 287 5.65 45.70 45.80
C LYS A 287 5.77 44.16 45.96
N THR A 288 5.65 43.63 47.18
CA THR A 288 5.64 42.17 47.49
C THR A 288 4.40 41.82 48.32
N VAL A 289 3.81 40.64 48.10
CA VAL A 289 2.46 40.23 48.56
C VAL A 289 2.49 38.77 49.04
N LYS A 290 1.66 38.37 50.02
CA LYS A 290 1.60 36.99 50.55
C LYS A 290 0.28 36.30 50.20
N GLY A 291 0.24 34.97 50.30
CA GLY A 291 -0.97 34.17 50.11
C GLY A 291 -1.05 32.89 50.95
N THR A 292 -2.27 32.44 51.22
CA THR A 292 -2.64 31.34 52.13
C THR A 292 -3.35 30.20 51.37
N ILE A 293 -3.12 28.94 51.74
CA ILE A 293 -3.60 27.76 50.99
C ILE A 293 -4.40 26.84 51.91
N ALA A 294 -5.53 26.33 51.42
CA ALA A 294 -6.36 25.38 52.15
C ALA A 294 -5.60 24.08 52.42
N ASN A 295 -5.66 23.59 53.66
CA ASN A 295 -4.93 22.41 54.14
C ASN A 295 -3.38 22.46 54.04
N PHE A 296 -2.78 23.62 53.71
CA PHE A 296 -1.32 23.79 53.70
C PHE A 296 -0.89 25.11 54.35
N ALA A 297 -0.56 25.03 55.65
CA ALA A 297 -0.40 26.18 56.54
C ALA A 297 0.79 27.12 56.22
N ALA A 298 1.77 26.72 55.41
CA ALA A 298 2.97 27.52 55.16
C ALA A 298 2.78 28.65 54.12
N GLY A 299 1.73 28.59 53.28
CA GLY A 299 1.42 29.63 52.30
C GLY A 299 2.50 29.85 51.23
N THR A 300 2.52 31.06 50.65
CA THR A 300 3.45 31.47 49.58
C THR A 300 3.54 33.01 49.43
N SER A 301 4.38 33.54 48.53
CA SER A 301 4.57 34.99 48.30
C SER A 301 4.92 35.35 46.85
N ILE A 302 4.60 36.57 46.40
CA ILE A 302 4.75 37.05 45.01
C ILE A 302 5.13 38.55 44.94
N LYS A 303 5.67 39.02 43.81
CA LYS A 303 6.01 40.44 43.56
C LYS A 303 5.16 41.06 42.45
N VAL A 304 4.87 42.37 42.53
CA VAL A 304 4.02 43.11 41.57
C VAL A 304 4.60 44.49 41.25
N THR A 305 4.68 44.87 39.98
CA THR A 305 5.08 46.20 39.48
C THR A 305 3.92 46.92 38.77
N VAL A 306 3.94 48.26 38.69
CA VAL A 306 2.87 49.10 38.10
C VAL A 306 3.47 50.18 37.17
N LEU A 307 2.86 50.46 36.00
CA LEU A 307 3.30 51.36 34.90
C LEU A 307 2.14 52.27 34.36
N GLU A 308 2.23 52.97 33.20
CA GLU A 308 1.20 53.94 32.67
C GLU A 308 0.58 53.55 31.28
N LYS A 309 -0.65 53.99 30.91
CA LYS A 309 -1.55 53.29 29.93
C LYS A 309 -2.29 54.16 28.86
N THR A 310 -2.57 53.57 27.68
CA THR A 310 -3.43 54.10 26.57
C THR A 310 -4.27 52.98 25.86
N SER A 311 -4.99 53.29 24.75
CA SER A 311 -6.14 52.51 24.18
C SER A 311 -5.86 51.58 22.96
N ALA A 312 -6.84 50.73 22.54
CA ALA A 312 -6.67 49.59 21.59
C ALA A 312 -7.79 49.40 20.51
N ALA A 313 -7.65 48.39 19.62
CA ALA A 313 -8.36 48.23 18.33
C ALA A 313 -9.25 46.95 18.17
N THR A 314 -10.02 46.85 17.06
CA THR A 314 -11.01 45.78 16.73
C THR A 314 -10.69 45.03 15.42
N ILE A 315 -11.58 44.19 14.86
CA ILE A 315 -11.19 43.07 13.98
C ILE A 315 -12.22 42.70 12.88
N THR A 316 -11.78 42.16 11.71
CA THR A 316 -12.57 42.25 10.45
C THR A 316 -12.67 41.04 9.51
N SER A 317 -11.72 40.09 9.44
CA SER A 317 -11.78 38.97 8.47
C SER A 317 -10.91 37.75 8.82
N VAL A 318 -11.38 36.55 8.47
CA VAL A 318 -10.78 35.23 8.75
C VAL A 318 -10.30 34.52 7.47
N ALA A 319 -9.37 33.57 7.62
CA ALA A 319 -8.96 32.63 6.57
C ALA A 319 -9.80 31.33 6.56
N ALA A 320 -9.35 30.34 5.77
CA ALA A 320 -9.92 28.98 5.64
C ALA A 320 -8.77 27.96 5.82
N PRO A 321 -8.92 26.85 6.61
CA PRO A 321 -7.87 25.83 6.84
C PRO A 321 -7.64 24.87 5.64
N ASN A 322 -7.20 23.61 5.80
CA ASN A 322 -7.11 22.54 4.76
C ASN A 322 -8.18 21.38 4.89
N ALA A 323 -8.31 20.44 3.93
CA ALA A 323 -9.37 19.39 3.93
C ALA A 323 -8.78 17.98 3.73
N VAL A 324 -9.29 16.97 4.46
CA VAL A 324 -8.49 15.75 4.73
C VAL A 324 -9.33 14.46 4.92
N THR A 325 -8.65 13.35 5.25
CA THR A 325 -9.11 11.95 5.19
C THR A 325 -8.49 11.07 6.29
N VAL A 326 -9.19 10.02 6.76
CA VAL A 326 -8.78 9.07 7.84
C VAL A 326 -9.53 7.72 7.76
N TYR A 327 -9.57 6.93 8.85
CA TYR A 327 -10.31 5.67 8.98
C TYR A 327 -11.44 5.68 10.04
N GLN A 328 -12.28 4.64 10.01
CA GLN A 328 -13.53 4.46 10.77
C GLN A 328 -13.28 3.98 12.20
N GLY A 329 -13.86 4.64 13.19
CA GLY A 329 -13.58 4.40 14.61
C GLY A 329 -12.14 4.73 15.02
N ASP A 330 -11.27 5.13 14.07
CA ASP A 330 -10.13 5.95 14.41
C ASP A 330 -10.61 7.30 14.90
N THR A 331 -9.77 7.85 15.75
CA THR A 331 -9.87 9.11 16.46
C THR A 331 -9.23 10.19 15.61
N VAL A 332 -9.85 11.32 15.26
CA VAL A 332 -9.54 12.03 13.99
C VAL A 332 -9.42 13.57 14.31
N SER A 333 -8.33 14.31 13.94
CA SER A 333 -7.90 15.66 14.51
C SER A 333 -7.68 16.81 13.56
N LEU A 334 -7.93 18.09 13.99
CA LEU A 334 -7.65 19.29 13.17
C LEU A 334 -7.47 20.82 13.73
N PRO A 335 -7.43 21.96 12.92
CA PRO A 335 -7.15 23.48 13.08
C PRO A 335 -7.92 24.81 13.53
N ALA A 336 -8.13 25.12 14.80
CA ALA A 336 -8.73 26.35 15.32
C ALA A 336 -8.01 27.74 15.32
N THR A 337 -7.43 28.25 14.21
CA THR A 337 -6.79 29.61 14.18
C THR A 337 -7.05 30.56 12.99
N VAL A 338 -7.81 30.13 12.00
CA VAL A 338 -7.62 30.60 10.62
C VAL A 338 -7.66 32.13 10.45
N GLU A 339 -6.46 32.65 10.16
CA GLU A 339 -5.92 33.97 10.52
C GLU A 339 -6.83 35.20 10.38
N ALA A 340 -6.70 36.14 11.32
CA ALA A 340 -7.32 37.46 11.35
C ALA A 340 -6.60 38.57 10.62
N THR A 341 -7.37 39.61 10.32
CA THR A 341 -6.88 40.99 10.17
C THR A 341 -7.62 41.96 11.11
N TYR A 342 -6.87 42.77 11.88
CA TYR A 342 -7.41 43.85 12.74
C TYR A 342 -7.64 45.17 12.01
N SER A 343 -8.45 46.03 12.61
CA SER A 343 -8.78 47.39 12.16
C SER A 343 -7.59 48.35 12.23
N ASP A 344 -6.54 48.00 12.99
CA ASP A 344 -5.23 48.66 12.98
C ASP A 344 -4.27 48.06 11.93
N GLY A 345 -4.75 47.14 11.09
CA GLY A 345 -3.96 46.37 10.12
C GLY A 345 -3.15 45.24 10.73
N SER A 346 -3.10 45.08 12.06
CA SER A 346 -2.34 43.99 12.68
C SER A 346 -3.00 42.65 12.41
N LYS A 347 -2.23 41.71 11.85
CA LYS A 347 -2.70 40.33 11.78
C LYS A 347 -2.53 39.64 13.13
N ALA A 348 -3.33 38.61 13.31
CA ALA A 348 -3.11 37.63 14.35
C ALA A 348 -3.64 36.30 13.83
N GLN A 349 -2.99 35.22 14.20
CA GLN A 349 -3.72 33.96 14.27
C GLN A 349 -4.86 34.18 15.29
N VAL A 350 -6.10 33.81 14.94
CA VAL A 350 -7.29 34.04 15.79
C VAL A 350 -8.10 32.80 15.97
N ASN A 351 -8.62 32.57 17.17
CA ASN A 351 -9.21 31.30 17.54
C ASN A 351 -10.31 30.90 16.55
N VAL A 352 -10.55 29.60 16.25
CA VAL A 352 -11.66 29.15 15.37
C VAL A 352 -12.41 27.85 15.88
N THR A 353 -13.72 27.63 15.67
CA THR A 353 -14.75 26.67 16.20
C THR A 353 -15.85 26.49 15.23
N TRP A 354 -16.51 25.33 15.26
CA TRP A 354 -17.03 24.79 14.04
C TRP A 354 -18.42 24.07 14.17
N ASP A 355 -18.59 22.73 14.10
CA ASP A 355 -19.87 21.97 13.95
C ASP A 355 -19.63 20.38 13.96
N SER A 356 -19.30 19.73 15.10
CA SER A 356 -18.73 18.36 15.41
C SER A 356 -19.02 17.09 14.50
N VAL A 357 -18.39 15.91 14.75
CA VAL A 357 -18.30 14.75 13.79
C VAL A 357 -18.42 13.31 14.40
N ASP A 358 -18.59 12.29 13.55
CA ASP A 358 -18.65 10.84 13.83
C ASP A 358 -17.86 10.09 12.73
N THR A 359 -17.08 9.06 13.09
CA THR A 359 -16.38 8.12 12.16
C THR A 359 -16.77 6.67 12.41
N SER A 360 -17.78 6.36 13.23
CA SER A 360 -18.36 5.01 13.26
C SER A 360 -18.97 4.63 11.90
N THR A 361 -19.33 5.63 11.09
CA THR A 361 -19.77 5.50 9.70
C THR A 361 -18.81 6.19 8.72
N ALA A 362 -18.47 5.48 7.63
CA ALA A 362 -17.65 6.02 6.54
C ALA A 362 -18.42 6.99 5.63
N GLY A 363 -17.72 7.92 4.98
CA GLY A 363 -18.25 8.95 4.08
C GLY A 363 -17.62 10.33 4.30
N THR A 364 -17.74 11.22 3.31
CA THR A 364 -17.38 12.64 3.45
C THR A 364 -18.54 13.42 4.04
N LYS A 365 -18.28 14.19 5.09
CA LYS A 365 -19.27 14.96 5.83
C LYS A 365 -18.78 16.41 5.87
N MET A 366 -19.60 17.41 5.49
CA MET A 366 -19.16 18.80 5.22
C MET A 366 -19.80 19.80 6.19
N VAL A 367 -19.06 20.68 6.82
CA VAL A 367 -19.33 20.99 8.23
C VAL A 367 -19.36 22.58 8.43
N LYS A 368 -19.86 23.32 9.49
CA LYS A 368 -20.00 24.85 9.64
C LYS A 368 -19.02 25.55 10.66
N GLY A 369 -19.13 26.85 11.03
CA GLY A 369 -18.47 27.27 12.29
C GLY A 369 -18.42 28.65 12.93
N THR A 370 -18.81 28.70 14.21
CA THR A 370 -19.04 29.85 15.12
C THR A 370 -17.82 30.42 15.80
N ILE A 371 -17.54 31.71 15.60
CA ILE A 371 -16.32 32.41 15.99
C ILE A 371 -16.72 33.31 17.25
N ALA A 372 -16.15 34.44 17.73
CA ALA A 372 -16.57 35.29 18.88
C ALA A 372 -15.90 36.72 18.95
N ASN A 373 -16.71 37.81 18.92
CA ASN A 373 -16.43 39.27 18.66
C ASN A 373 -16.34 39.78 17.19
N PHE A 374 -17.33 39.38 16.36
CA PHE A 374 -17.68 39.62 14.93
C PHE A 374 -19.00 38.76 14.73
N ALA A 375 -19.56 38.42 13.52
CA ALA A 375 -20.83 37.61 13.43
C ALA A 375 -21.00 36.39 12.44
N THR A 376 -20.17 36.19 11.42
CA THR A 376 -20.28 35.28 10.24
C THR A 376 -20.02 33.77 10.41
N GLY A 377 -18.76 33.33 10.59
CA GLY A 377 -18.32 31.92 10.45
C GLY A 377 -17.33 31.57 9.30
N THR A 378 -16.78 30.34 9.28
CA THR A 378 -16.02 29.65 8.18
C THR A 378 -16.07 28.09 8.39
N SER A 379 -15.66 27.15 7.49
CA SER A 379 -16.02 25.66 7.58
C SER A 379 -15.50 24.68 6.47
N VAL A 380 -15.65 23.30 6.35
CA VAL A 380 -15.46 22.43 5.09
C VAL A 380 -16.24 21.12 4.79
N ASN A 381 -15.62 19.92 4.90
CA ASN A 381 -15.56 18.59 4.22
C ASN A 381 -14.50 17.64 4.90
N VAL A 382 -14.95 16.63 5.65
CA VAL A 382 -14.15 15.66 6.41
C VAL A 382 -14.43 14.25 5.90
N THR A 383 -13.43 13.52 5.40
CA THR A 383 -13.60 12.20 4.75
C THR A 383 -13.23 11.01 5.61
N VAL A 384 -14.24 10.26 6.05
CA VAL A 384 -14.07 8.99 6.78
C VAL A 384 -13.99 7.82 5.80
N LEU A 385 -12.90 7.06 5.81
CA LEU A 385 -12.81 5.75 5.15
C LEU A 385 -13.14 4.64 6.16
N GLU A 386 -13.51 3.44 5.72
CA GLU A 386 -13.57 2.27 6.60
C GLU A 386 -12.17 1.94 7.18
N LYS A 387 -12.08 1.25 8.33
CA LYS A 387 -10.77 0.96 8.97
C LYS A 387 -10.30 -0.46 8.73
N ALA A 388 -9.03 -0.60 8.35
CA ALA A 388 -8.37 -1.88 8.15
C ALA A 388 -8.41 -2.76 9.41
N PRO A 389 -9.15 -3.88 9.41
CA PRO A 389 -9.24 -4.76 10.56
C PRO A 389 -7.96 -5.57 10.75
N VAL A 390 -7.67 -5.92 12.01
CA VAL A 390 -6.44 -6.65 12.35
C VAL A 390 -6.58 -8.12 11.97
N VAL A 391 -5.83 -8.56 10.96
CA VAL A 391 -5.64 -9.99 10.67
C VAL A 391 -4.86 -10.62 11.83
N THR A 392 -5.54 -11.42 12.65
CA THR A 392 -4.93 -12.16 13.77
C THR A 392 -4.48 -13.58 13.40
N GLY A 393 -4.75 -14.04 12.16
CA GLY A 393 -4.44 -15.38 11.67
C GLY A 393 -3.22 -15.45 10.76
N SER A 394 -2.60 -16.63 10.67
CA SER A 394 -1.63 -16.98 9.63
C SER A 394 -2.28 -17.24 8.25
N THR A 395 -3.52 -16.80 8.05
CA THR A 395 -4.29 -16.98 6.81
C THR A 395 -5.06 -15.70 6.49
N ILE A 396 -4.93 -15.22 5.25
CA ILE A 396 -5.66 -14.05 4.73
C ILE A 396 -6.46 -14.49 3.50
N TYR A 397 -7.77 -14.31 3.52
CA TYR A 397 -8.63 -14.47 2.35
C TYR A 397 -8.73 -13.15 1.57
N VAL A 398 -8.63 -13.27 0.25
CA VAL A 398 -8.49 -12.16 -0.70
C VAL A 398 -9.45 -12.36 -1.88
N SER A 399 -10.16 -11.33 -2.33
CA SER A 399 -11.11 -11.43 -3.46
C SER A 399 -10.97 -10.29 -4.48
N PRO A 400 -11.50 -10.43 -5.72
CA PRO A 400 -11.46 -9.37 -6.73
C PRO A 400 -12.11 -8.05 -6.31
N THR A 401 -13.00 -8.08 -5.32
CA THR A 401 -13.64 -6.91 -4.69
C THR A 401 -13.18 -6.73 -3.24
N GLY A 402 -12.05 -7.33 -2.87
CA GLY A 402 -11.49 -7.28 -1.53
C GLY A 402 -10.92 -5.89 -1.23
N SER A 403 -11.25 -5.36 -0.07
CA SER A 403 -10.87 -4.01 0.35
C SER A 403 -9.51 -4.02 1.05
N ASP A 404 -8.75 -2.93 0.97
CA ASP A 404 -7.64 -2.68 1.92
C ASP A 404 -8.15 -2.71 3.38
N ASN A 405 -9.46 -2.52 3.57
CA ASN A 405 -10.17 -2.65 4.83
C ASN A 405 -10.93 -3.99 5.04
N GLY A 406 -10.55 -5.05 4.32
CA GLY A 406 -11.06 -6.40 4.61
C GLY A 406 -10.40 -7.04 5.83
N LEU A 407 -11.15 -7.78 6.65
CA LEU A 407 -10.65 -8.60 7.77
C LEU A 407 -9.63 -9.68 7.35
N GLY A 408 -9.49 -9.95 6.05
CA GLY A 408 -8.79 -11.14 5.58
C GLY A 408 -9.58 -12.43 5.86
N THR A 409 -10.90 -12.34 6.03
CA THR A 409 -11.81 -13.48 6.23
C THR A 409 -12.63 -13.75 4.97
N THR A 410 -13.26 -14.91 4.88
CA THR A 410 -14.14 -15.24 3.74
C THR A 410 -15.37 -14.33 3.62
N SER A 411 -15.83 -13.74 4.73
CA SER A 411 -16.94 -12.78 4.78
C SER A 411 -16.53 -11.31 4.63
N SER A 412 -15.24 -11.01 4.82
CA SER A 412 -14.66 -9.67 4.63
C SER A 412 -13.24 -9.83 4.07
N PRO A 413 -13.13 -10.12 2.76
CA PRO A 413 -11.86 -10.42 2.12
C PRO A 413 -11.02 -9.14 1.92
N MET A 414 -9.71 -9.30 2.12
CA MET A 414 -8.73 -8.23 1.97
C MET A 414 -8.35 -8.02 0.49
N SER A 415 -7.81 -6.86 0.13
CA SER A 415 -7.18 -6.66 -1.17
C SER A 415 -5.87 -7.47 -1.28
N ILE A 416 -5.45 -7.79 -2.50
CA ILE A 416 -4.20 -8.52 -2.72
C ILE A 416 -2.96 -7.71 -2.28
N SER A 417 -2.96 -6.40 -2.54
CA SER A 417 -1.87 -5.47 -2.17
C SER A 417 -1.70 -5.36 -0.65
N LYS A 418 -2.82 -5.25 0.07
CA LYS A 418 -2.82 -5.20 1.54
C LYS A 418 -2.48 -6.56 2.15
N ALA A 419 -2.95 -7.66 1.57
CA ALA A 419 -2.63 -9.01 2.04
C ALA A 419 -1.14 -9.32 1.93
N ILE A 420 -0.52 -9.01 0.78
CA ILE A 420 0.93 -9.18 0.57
C ILE A 420 1.73 -8.41 1.63
N THR A 421 1.33 -7.19 1.97
CA THR A 421 2.03 -6.34 2.96
C THR A 421 1.69 -6.65 4.42
N SER A 422 0.65 -7.44 4.70
CA SER A 422 0.18 -7.75 6.06
C SER A 422 0.44 -9.19 6.51
N ILE A 423 0.75 -10.11 5.60
CA ILE A 423 0.95 -11.53 5.92
C ILE A 423 2.15 -11.75 6.85
N GLN A 424 1.96 -12.57 7.88
CA GLN A 424 3.01 -12.94 8.82
C GLN A 424 3.86 -14.10 8.28
N GLN A 425 5.11 -14.21 8.73
CA GLN A 425 6.05 -15.22 8.23
C GLN A 425 5.52 -16.66 8.41
N GLY A 426 5.48 -17.42 7.32
CA GLY A 426 4.89 -18.76 7.27
C GLY A 426 3.37 -18.79 7.03
N GLY A 427 2.75 -17.63 6.76
CA GLY A 427 1.32 -17.51 6.50
C GLY A 427 0.92 -17.81 5.05
N THR A 428 -0.39 -17.90 4.82
CA THR A 428 -1.00 -18.16 3.51
C THR A 428 -2.02 -17.09 3.13
N ILE A 429 -1.87 -16.52 1.95
CA ILE A 429 -2.87 -15.68 1.29
C ILE A 429 -3.66 -16.58 0.33
N TYR A 430 -4.97 -16.70 0.54
CA TYR A 430 -5.89 -17.45 -0.32
C TYR A 430 -6.70 -16.51 -1.20
N LEU A 431 -6.59 -16.67 -2.52
CA LEU A 431 -7.29 -15.86 -3.52
C LEU A 431 -8.56 -16.58 -3.98
N THR A 432 -9.73 -15.98 -3.81
CA THR A 432 -10.98 -16.49 -4.40
C THR A 432 -10.97 -16.29 -5.91
N GLY A 433 -11.63 -17.16 -6.67
CA GLY A 433 -11.69 -17.05 -8.13
C GLY A 433 -12.23 -15.72 -8.66
N GLY A 434 -11.76 -15.32 -9.84
CA GLY A 434 -12.15 -14.12 -10.57
C GLY A 434 -10.98 -13.24 -11.02
N THR A 435 -11.31 -12.11 -11.66
CA THR A 435 -10.34 -11.17 -12.25
C THR A 435 -10.09 -9.96 -11.35
N TYR A 436 -8.91 -9.91 -10.74
CA TYR A 436 -8.40 -8.79 -9.97
C TYR A 436 -7.84 -7.75 -10.93
N LYS A 437 -8.55 -6.62 -11.09
CA LYS A 437 -8.10 -5.52 -11.96
C LYS A 437 -7.09 -4.66 -11.23
N LEU A 438 -5.86 -4.63 -11.75
CA LEU A 438 -4.73 -3.93 -11.15
C LEU A 438 -4.15 -2.92 -12.14
N ASN A 439 -3.76 -1.76 -11.63
CA ASN A 439 -3.05 -0.73 -12.38
C ASN A 439 -1.67 -0.40 -11.76
N LYS A 440 -1.23 -1.22 -10.78
CA LYS A 440 0.03 -1.08 -10.05
C LYS A 440 0.72 -2.40 -9.75
N GLN A 441 2.05 -2.40 -9.82
CA GLN A 441 2.91 -3.55 -9.53
C GLN A 441 2.70 -4.09 -8.10
N LEU A 442 2.64 -5.41 -7.98
CA LEU A 442 2.66 -6.11 -6.70
C LEU A 442 4.09 -6.49 -6.32
N THR A 443 4.72 -5.67 -5.48
CA THR A 443 6.08 -5.94 -4.96
C THR A 443 6.02 -6.74 -3.66
N ILE A 444 6.48 -7.98 -3.71
CA ILE A 444 6.82 -8.80 -2.54
C ILE A 444 8.26 -8.45 -2.17
N ALA A 445 8.44 -7.54 -1.22
CA ALA A 445 9.75 -6.99 -0.85
C ALA A 445 10.72 -8.01 -0.23
N GLU A 446 12.03 -7.77 -0.35
CA GLU A 446 13.10 -8.62 0.21
C GLU A 446 12.94 -8.91 1.72
N THR A 447 12.53 -7.90 2.49
CA THR A 447 12.26 -8.00 3.93
C THR A 447 11.05 -8.88 4.25
N ASN A 448 10.12 -9.06 3.31
CA ASN A 448 8.98 -9.95 3.42
C ASN A 448 9.36 -11.34 2.88
N SER A 449 10.17 -12.06 3.66
CA SER A 449 10.66 -13.40 3.33
C SER A 449 10.15 -14.46 4.30
N GLY A 450 9.83 -15.64 3.76
CA GLY A 450 9.63 -16.87 4.53
C GLY A 450 10.95 -17.45 5.06
N THR A 451 10.91 -18.71 5.48
CA THR A 451 12.10 -19.53 5.75
C THR A 451 11.93 -20.93 5.17
N ALA A 452 13.00 -21.73 5.11
CA ALA A 452 12.98 -23.10 4.59
C ALA A 452 11.99 -24.04 5.31
N SER A 453 11.60 -23.75 6.56
CA SER A 453 10.59 -24.51 7.32
C SER A 453 9.24 -23.79 7.45
N LYS A 454 9.13 -22.55 6.97
CA LYS A 454 7.93 -21.69 7.01
C LYS A 454 7.90 -20.78 5.78
N MET A 455 7.55 -21.34 4.63
CA MET A 455 7.37 -20.53 3.42
C MET A 455 6.14 -19.64 3.54
N ASN A 456 6.20 -18.43 2.98
CA ASN A 456 5.04 -17.57 2.79
C ASN A 456 4.27 -18.06 1.54
N ASN A 457 2.94 -18.03 1.52
CA ASN A 457 2.16 -18.67 0.46
C ASN A 457 1.16 -17.69 -0.18
N LEU A 458 1.01 -17.74 -1.51
CA LEU A 458 0.05 -16.95 -2.30
C LEU A 458 -0.67 -17.90 -3.27
N VAL A 459 -1.86 -18.37 -2.90
CA VAL A 459 -2.46 -19.59 -3.46
C VAL A 459 -3.92 -19.36 -3.89
N ALA A 460 -4.29 -19.81 -5.09
CA ALA A 460 -5.68 -19.86 -5.51
C ALA A 460 -6.50 -20.82 -4.63
N LEU A 461 -7.53 -20.29 -3.96
CA LEU A 461 -8.37 -21.01 -3.01
C LEU A 461 -9.08 -22.17 -3.72
N ASN A 462 -8.88 -23.39 -3.22
CA ASN A 462 -9.47 -24.62 -3.75
C ASN A 462 -9.24 -24.86 -5.27
N GLY A 463 -8.19 -24.25 -5.85
CA GLY A 463 -7.90 -24.34 -7.29
C GLY A 463 -8.83 -23.51 -8.19
N ALA A 464 -9.48 -22.47 -7.64
CA ALA A 464 -10.31 -21.56 -8.43
C ALA A 464 -9.49 -20.77 -9.48
N GLU A 465 -10.12 -20.40 -10.60
CA GLU A 465 -9.49 -19.58 -11.64
C GLU A 465 -9.22 -18.15 -11.10
N VAL A 466 -7.94 -17.80 -10.92
CA VAL A 466 -7.51 -16.50 -10.40
C VAL A 466 -6.70 -15.77 -11.47
N ILE A 467 -7.16 -14.60 -11.89
CA ILE A 467 -6.50 -13.74 -12.88
C ILE A 467 -6.15 -12.40 -12.24
N LEU A 468 -4.87 -12.08 -12.20
CA LEU A 468 -4.36 -10.75 -11.88
C LEU A 468 -4.16 -10.00 -13.21
N ASP A 469 -5.07 -9.08 -13.51
CA ASP A 469 -5.14 -8.36 -14.77
C ASP A 469 -4.52 -6.96 -14.62
N PHE A 470 -3.27 -6.85 -15.03
CA PHE A 470 -2.47 -5.62 -14.99
C PHE A 470 -2.61 -4.77 -16.25
N SER A 471 -3.54 -5.11 -17.17
CA SER A 471 -3.73 -4.41 -18.46
C SER A 471 -3.90 -2.89 -18.34
N ALA A 472 -4.35 -2.40 -17.18
CA ALA A 472 -4.50 -0.98 -16.86
C ALA A 472 -3.21 -0.27 -16.39
N GLN A 473 -2.07 -0.96 -16.29
CA GLN A 473 -0.77 -0.32 -16.12
C GLN A 473 -0.40 0.49 -17.37
N THR A 474 0.08 1.72 -17.14
CA THR A 474 0.64 2.58 -18.20
C THR A 474 1.91 1.94 -18.77
N TYR A 475 1.97 1.80 -20.09
CA TYR A 475 3.23 1.52 -20.78
C TYR A 475 3.95 2.84 -21.06
N GLY A 476 5.17 2.99 -20.54
CA GLY A 476 6.07 4.12 -20.75
C GLY A 476 7.47 3.61 -21.10
N GLU A 477 8.49 4.28 -20.54
CA GLU A 477 9.91 3.94 -20.77
C GLU A 477 10.23 2.50 -20.28
N PRO A 478 10.61 1.56 -21.18
CA PRO A 478 10.74 0.14 -20.85
C PRO A 478 11.68 -0.16 -19.68
N SER A 479 12.76 0.61 -19.52
CA SER A 479 13.71 0.45 -18.42
C SER A 479 13.15 0.79 -17.02
N THR A 480 11.94 1.34 -16.95
CA THR A 480 11.25 1.78 -15.73
C THR A 480 9.78 1.36 -15.65
N ASN A 481 9.29 0.54 -16.60
CA ASN A 481 7.91 0.10 -16.60
C ASN A 481 7.59 -0.78 -15.37
N GLU A 482 6.32 -0.74 -14.96
CA GLU A 482 5.84 -1.55 -13.85
C GLU A 482 5.54 -2.98 -14.29
N ARG A 483 5.97 -3.94 -13.48
CA ARG A 483 5.75 -5.39 -13.65
C ARG A 483 4.40 -5.80 -13.05
N GLY A 484 4.00 -7.04 -13.30
CA GLY A 484 2.88 -7.67 -12.60
C GLY A 484 3.23 -7.96 -11.14
N ILE A 485 3.95 -9.06 -10.90
CA ILE A 485 4.53 -9.42 -9.59
C ILE A 485 6.05 -9.28 -9.64
N GLN A 486 6.61 -8.47 -8.74
CA GLN A 486 8.04 -8.47 -8.44
C GLN A 486 8.29 -9.18 -7.11
N LEU A 487 9.00 -10.30 -7.16
CA LEU A 487 9.31 -11.19 -6.04
C LEU A 487 10.76 -11.02 -5.60
N ASP A 488 11.03 -9.95 -4.85
CA ASP A 488 12.31 -9.72 -4.16
C ASP A 488 12.43 -10.58 -2.89
N GLY A 489 11.29 -10.91 -2.26
CA GLY A 489 11.20 -11.82 -1.13
C GLY A 489 11.67 -13.24 -1.45
N SER A 490 12.16 -13.93 -0.42
CA SER A 490 12.67 -15.30 -0.48
C SER A 490 11.75 -16.28 0.27
N TYR A 491 11.82 -17.58 -0.07
CA TYR A 491 10.98 -18.64 0.50
C TYR A 491 9.45 -18.37 0.36
N TRP A 492 9.02 -17.90 -0.80
CA TRP A 492 7.61 -17.80 -1.19
C TRP A 492 7.15 -18.98 -2.06
N TYR A 493 5.93 -19.45 -1.83
CA TYR A 493 5.23 -20.43 -2.66
C TYR A 493 3.99 -19.79 -3.28
N ILE A 494 4.03 -19.57 -4.59
CA ILE A 494 2.93 -19.00 -5.37
C ILE A 494 2.29 -20.13 -6.19
N LYS A 495 0.96 -20.35 -6.06
CA LYS A 495 0.29 -21.48 -6.73
C LYS A 495 -1.05 -21.12 -7.39
N GLY A 496 -1.19 -21.49 -8.67
CA GLY A 496 -2.48 -21.48 -9.38
C GLY A 496 -2.96 -20.10 -9.86
N ILE A 497 -2.04 -19.17 -10.11
CA ILE A 497 -2.37 -17.77 -10.40
C ILE A 497 -1.99 -17.40 -11.84
N THR A 498 -2.92 -16.80 -12.58
CA THR A 498 -2.63 -16.13 -13.86
C THR A 498 -2.23 -14.68 -13.60
N VAL A 499 -1.13 -14.22 -14.21
CA VAL A 499 -0.78 -12.81 -14.36
C VAL A 499 -0.86 -12.45 -15.84
N GLN A 500 -1.53 -11.34 -16.15
CA GLN A 500 -1.65 -10.86 -17.52
C GLN A 500 -1.56 -9.34 -17.67
N GLY A 501 -1.19 -8.88 -18.87
CA GLY A 501 -1.32 -7.49 -19.28
C GLY A 501 -0.32 -6.50 -18.68
N ALA A 502 0.68 -6.97 -17.93
CA ALA A 502 1.65 -6.11 -17.25
C ALA A 502 2.44 -5.21 -18.22
N ALA A 503 2.89 -4.04 -17.76
CA ALA A 503 3.64 -3.09 -18.59
C ALA A 503 5.12 -3.46 -18.79
N ASP A 504 5.64 -4.36 -17.96
CA ASP A 504 6.91 -5.09 -18.05
C ASP A 504 6.59 -6.58 -17.77
N ASN A 505 7.48 -7.34 -17.13
CA ASN A 505 7.35 -8.76 -16.86
C ASN A 505 6.07 -9.13 -16.11
N GLY A 506 5.50 -10.30 -16.42
CA GLY A 506 4.39 -10.88 -15.64
C GLY A 506 4.83 -11.23 -14.22
N PHE A 507 5.82 -12.13 -14.10
CA PHE A 507 6.52 -12.42 -12.85
C PHE A 507 8.02 -12.12 -13.01
N PHE A 508 8.58 -11.35 -12.09
CA PHE A 508 10.03 -11.13 -11.98
C PHE A 508 10.53 -11.65 -10.63
N VAL A 509 11.33 -12.71 -10.66
CA VAL A 509 11.82 -13.42 -9.48
C VAL A 509 13.27 -13.04 -9.22
N SER A 510 13.46 -12.22 -8.19
CA SER A 510 14.74 -11.65 -7.77
C SER A 510 15.22 -12.15 -6.41
N GLY A 511 14.32 -12.73 -5.61
CA GLY A 511 14.61 -13.45 -4.37
C GLY A 511 15.10 -14.90 -4.59
N LYS A 512 15.20 -15.65 -3.49
CA LYS A 512 15.85 -16.97 -3.46
C LYS A 512 14.97 -18.05 -2.84
N ASN A 513 15.16 -19.31 -3.27
CA ASN A 513 14.45 -20.49 -2.76
C ASN A 513 12.91 -20.35 -2.87
N ASN A 514 12.41 -19.59 -3.85
CA ASN A 514 10.99 -19.44 -4.12
C ASN A 514 10.48 -20.60 -4.99
N LYS A 515 9.18 -20.86 -4.93
CA LYS A 515 8.48 -21.82 -5.78
C LYS A 515 7.28 -21.16 -6.44
N LEU A 516 7.24 -21.13 -7.77
CA LEU A 516 6.04 -20.83 -8.55
C LEU A 516 5.49 -22.16 -9.07
N GLU A 517 4.21 -22.44 -8.87
CA GLU A 517 3.59 -23.70 -9.28
C GLU A 517 2.25 -23.47 -9.98
N LEU A 518 2.00 -24.13 -11.13
CA LEU A 518 0.71 -24.02 -11.85
C LEU A 518 0.30 -22.55 -12.12
N CYS A 519 1.28 -21.66 -12.28
CA CYS A 519 1.05 -20.26 -12.59
C CYS A 519 1.04 -20.05 -14.10
N VAL A 520 0.32 -19.02 -14.55
CA VAL A 520 0.23 -18.63 -15.96
C VAL A 520 0.72 -17.20 -16.12
N ALA A 521 1.60 -16.93 -17.07
CA ALA A 521 1.97 -15.58 -17.46
C ALA A 521 1.57 -15.33 -18.92
N ARG A 522 0.62 -14.43 -19.19
CA ARG A 522 0.13 -14.21 -20.56
C ARG A 522 -0.05 -12.76 -20.98
N ALA A 523 0.22 -12.45 -22.25
CA ALA A 523 -0.03 -11.13 -22.83
C ALA A 523 0.58 -9.96 -22.03
N ASN A 524 1.74 -10.19 -21.39
CA ASN A 524 2.51 -9.13 -20.74
C ASN A 524 3.40 -8.41 -21.77
N ARG A 525 3.78 -7.17 -21.47
CA ARG A 525 4.52 -6.27 -22.38
C ARG A 525 6.05 -6.35 -22.21
N ASP A 526 6.52 -7.41 -21.57
CA ASP A 526 7.88 -7.96 -21.55
C ASP A 526 7.78 -9.46 -21.18
N THR A 527 8.89 -10.17 -20.93
CA THR A 527 8.96 -11.61 -20.64
C THR A 527 7.96 -12.06 -19.56
N GLY A 528 7.27 -13.18 -19.80
CA GLY A 528 6.22 -13.68 -18.92
C GLY A 528 6.71 -14.06 -17.51
N ILE A 529 7.76 -14.87 -17.40
CA ILE A 529 8.39 -15.23 -16.10
C ILE A 529 9.92 -15.11 -16.21
N GLN A 530 10.49 -14.06 -15.61
CA GLN A 530 11.93 -13.76 -15.65
C GLN A 530 12.59 -13.94 -14.27
N ILE A 531 13.76 -14.57 -14.22
CA ILE A 531 14.62 -14.69 -13.03
C ILE A 531 15.86 -13.80 -13.23
N SER A 532 15.98 -12.68 -12.50
CA SER A 532 17.19 -11.83 -12.51
C SER A 532 17.28 -10.90 -11.29
N ARG A 533 18.45 -10.30 -11.05
CA ARG A 533 18.71 -9.46 -9.85
C ARG A 533 17.80 -8.22 -9.77
N ARG A 534 17.39 -7.86 -8.55
CA ARG A 534 16.54 -6.69 -8.25
C ARG A 534 17.19 -5.31 -8.43
N ASN A 535 18.51 -5.22 -8.46
CA ASN A 535 19.21 -3.93 -8.52
C ASN A 535 20.57 -4.07 -9.22
N SER A 536 20.94 -3.09 -10.03
CA SER A 536 22.21 -3.05 -10.77
C SER A 536 23.45 -2.94 -9.86
N SER A 537 23.30 -2.46 -8.62
CA SER A 537 24.36 -2.43 -7.60
C SER A 537 24.77 -3.82 -7.09
N LEU A 538 23.91 -4.84 -7.23
CA LEU A 538 24.21 -6.22 -6.85
C LEU A 538 25.10 -6.87 -7.92
N SER A 539 26.39 -6.61 -7.86
CA SER A 539 27.38 -7.06 -8.86
C SER A 539 27.92 -8.48 -8.63
N SER A 540 27.63 -9.12 -7.49
CA SER A 540 28.13 -10.46 -7.16
C SER A 540 27.05 -11.54 -7.30
N MET A 541 27.40 -12.67 -7.93
CA MET A 541 26.50 -13.80 -8.13
C MET A 541 25.89 -14.36 -6.84
N LYS A 542 26.58 -14.22 -5.70
CA LYS A 542 26.05 -14.61 -4.38
C LYS A 542 24.75 -13.87 -4.01
N ASP A 543 24.54 -12.68 -4.57
CA ASP A 543 23.43 -11.76 -4.27
C ASP A 543 22.29 -11.86 -5.31
N TRP A 544 22.46 -12.65 -6.37
CA TRP A 544 21.47 -12.87 -7.43
C TRP A 544 20.43 -13.94 -7.03
N PRO A 545 19.24 -13.97 -7.67
CA PRO A 545 18.22 -15.00 -7.42
C PRO A 545 18.75 -16.41 -7.70
N ALA A 546 18.54 -17.32 -6.75
CA ALA A 546 19.13 -18.67 -6.74
C ALA A 546 18.16 -19.67 -6.11
N ASN A 547 18.32 -20.96 -6.46
CA ASN A 547 17.51 -22.08 -5.97
C ASN A 547 15.98 -21.94 -6.19
N ASN A 548 15.53 -21.10 -7.13
CA ASN A 548 14.10 -20.94 -7.39
C ASN A 548 13.56 -22.09 -8.27
N LEU A 549 12.37 -22.60 -7.96
CA LEU A 549 11.69 -23.66 -8.70
C LEU A 549 10.45 -23.12 -9.40
N ILE A 550 10.45 -23.13 -10.73
CA ILE A 550 9.30 -22.83 -11.57
C ILE A 550 8.73 -24.17 -12.04
N LEU A 551 7.62 -24.61 -11.45
CA LEU A 551 7.04 -25.94 -11.61
C LEU A 551 5.67 -25.86 -12.30
N ASN A 552 5.42 -26.69 -13.31
CA ASN A 552 4.10 -26.83 -13.94
C ASN A 552 3.48 -25.49 -14.41
N CYS A 553 4.29 -24.48 -14.72
CA CYS A 553 3.84 -23.15 -15.14
C CYS A 553 3.65 -23.08 -16.67
N THR A 554 2.92 -22.08 -17.14
CA THR A 554 2.69 -21.85 -18.58
C THR A 554 2.89 -20.38 -18.93
N SER A 555 3.53 -20.07 -20.06
CA SER A 555 3.81 -18.69 -20.46
C SER A 555 3.60 -18.45 -21.96
N TYR A 556 2.72 -17.51 -22.33
CA TYR A 556 2.30 -17.33 -23.72
C TYR A 556 1.81 -15.92 -24.10
N ASN A 557 1.86 -15.59 -25.40
CA ASN A 557 1.44 -14.28 -25.93
C ASN A 557 2.17 -13.07 -25.35
N ASN A 558 3.27 -13.25 -24.60
CA ASN A 558 4.04 -12.13 -24.10
C ASN A 558 4.77 -11.46 -25.29
N SER A 559 4.71 -10.12 -25.36
CA SER A 559 5.17 -9.36 -26.52
C SER A 559 5.52 -7.93 -26.11
N ASP A 560 6.79 -7.53 -26.21
CA ASP A 560 7.22 -6.17 -25.86
C ASP A 560 6.94 -5.18 -27.01
N PRO A 561 6.19 -4.09 -26.77
CA PRO A 561 5.93 -3.08 -27.80
C PRO A 561 7.15 -2.26 -28.25
N ALA A 562 8.29 -2.35 -27.55
CA ALA A 562 9.46 -1.52 -27.79
C ALA A 562 10.33 -2.02 -28.95
N THR A 563 10.68 -3.31 -28.99
CA THR A 563 11.45 -3.91 -30.10
C THR A 563 10.88 -5.24 -30.58
N GLY A 564 10.09 -5.93 -29.75
CA GLY A 564 9.58 -7.28 -29.99
C GLY A 564 10.72 -8.29 -30.11
N GLU A 565 11.69 -8.18 -29.21
CA GLU A 565 12.94 -8.96 -29.11
C GLU A 565 13.28 -9.33 -27.65
N ASN A 566 12.44 -8.89 -26.68
CA ASN A 566 12.71 -9.03 -25.25
C ASN A 566 11.71 -9.94 -24.52
N ALA A 567 10.49 -10.09 -25.05
CA ALA A 567 9.41 -10.82 -24.38
C ALA A 567 9.41 -12.32 -24.71
N ASP A 568 10.06 -13.09 -23.84
CA ASP A 568 10.04 -14.55 -23.85
C ASP A 568 8.85 -15.13 -23.08
N GLY A 569 8.66 -16.44 -23.20
CA GLY A 569 7.88 -17.22 -22.26
C GLY A 569 8.52 -17.21 -20.87
N PHE A 570 9.73 -17.77 -20.76
CA PHE A 570 10.49 -17.84 -19.52
C PHE A 570 11.91 -17.33 -19.73
N ALA A 571 12.50 -16.72 -18.73
CA ALA A 571 13.91 -16.35 -18.76
C ALA A 571 14.61 -16.58 -17.42
N ALA A 572 15.88 -16.94 -17.48
CA ALA A 572 16.81 -16.88 -16.35
C ALA A 572 18.12 -16.31 -16.88
N LYS A 573 18.14 -14.98 -17.05
CA LYS A 573 19.09 -14.26 -17.89
C LYS A 573 19.70 -13.04 -17.20
N LEU A 574 20.77 -12.52 -17.81
CA LEU A 574 21.61 -11.41 -17.38
C LEU A 574 22.39 -11.65 -16.07
N THR A 575 21.68 -11.95 -14.99
CA THR A 575 22.16 -11.98 -13.61
C THR A 575 21.26 -12.83 -12.70
N CYS A 576 21.24 -14.14 -12.93
CA CYS A 576 20.70 -15.13 -11.99
C CYS A 576 21.82 -16.01 -11.42
N GLY A 577 21.67 -16.43 -10.16
CA GLY A 577 22.59 -17.34 -9.49
C GLY A 577 22.33 -18.81 -9.84
N GLU A 578 23.03 -19.69 -9.12
CA GLU A 578 22.97 -21.14 -9.29
C GLU A 578 21.63 -21.77 -8.85
N GLY A 579 21.39 -22.99 -9.33
CA GLY A 579 20.35 -23.88 -8.80
C GLY A 579 18.91 -23.52 -9.16
N ASN A 580 18.69 -22.56 -10.07
CA ASN A 580 17.36 -22.26 -10.58
C ASN A 580 16.87 -23.39 -11.52
N VAL A 581 15.61 -23.79 -11.37
CA VAL A 581 15.01 -24.95 -12.07
C VAL A 581 13.67 -24.58 -12.70
N PHE A 582 13.49 -24.96 -13.96
CA PHE A 582 12.18 -25.02 -14.63
C PHE A 582 11.80 -26.49 -14.81
N ASP A 583 10.63 -26.90 -14.35
CA ASP A 583 10.14 -28.28 -14.45
C ASP A 583 8.66 -28.31 -14.89
N GLY A 584 8.28 -29.19 -15.81
CA GLY A 584 6.88 -29.35 -16.27
C GLY A 584 6.27 -28.11 -16.94
N CYS A 585 7.09 -27.19 -17.44
CA CYS A 585 6.65 -25.88 -17.92
C CYS A 585 6.38 -25.84 -19.43
N ILE A 586 5.47 -24.95 -19.86
CA ILE A 586 5.00 -24.84 -21.26
C ILE A 586 5.15 -23.39 -21.74
N ALA A 587 5.99 -23.13 -22.73
CA ALA A 587 6.15 -21.83 -23.37
C ALA A 587 5.62 -21.87 -24.80
N TYR A 588 4.67 -21.00 -25.14
CA TYR A 588 4.18 -20.95 -26.52
C TYR A 588 3.75 -19.58 -27.00
N ASN A 589 3.89 -19.33 -28.30
CA ASN A 589 3.43 -18.10 -28.93
C ASN A 589 3.89 -16.80 -28.21
N ASN A 590 5.11 -16.76 -27.69
CA ASN A 590 5.74 -15.51 -27.24
C ASN A 590 6.43 -14.82 -28.43
N VAL A 591 6.63 -13.50 -28.38
CA VAL A 591 7.15 -12.77 -29.55
C VAL A 591 8.63 -13.06 -29.81
N ASP A 592 9.44 -13.27 -28.77
CA ASP A 592 10.82 -13.74 -28.89
C ASP A 592 10.90 -15.26 -28.66
N ASP A 593 11.47 -15.74 -27.56
CA ASP A 593 11.68 -17.18 -27.34
C ASP A 593 10.67 -17.85 -26.41
N GLY A 594 10.69 -19.19 -26.39
CA GLY A 594 10.12 -19.97 -25.31
C GLY A 594 10.93 -19.86 -24.01
N TRP A 595 12.26 -19.99 -24.11
CA TRP A 595 13.22 -19.82 -23.02
C TRP A 595 14.45 -19.03 -23.46
N ASP A 596 14.82 -18.01 -22.67
CA ASP A 596 16.10 -17.29 -22.81
C ASP A 596 16.99 -17.39 -21.55
N LEU A 597 18.23 -17.81 -21.74
CA LEU A 597 19.30 -17.89 -20.74
C LEU A 597 20.48 -16.93 -21.06
N TYR A 598 20.22 -15.80 -21.73
CA TYR A 598 21.23 -14.86 -22.20
C TYR A 598 22.16 -14.35 -21.08
N ALA A 599 23.44 -14.73 -21.16
CA ALA A 599 24.53 -14.11 -20.41
C ALA A 599 25.14 -12.98 -21.24
N LYS A 600 25.51 -11.85 -20.60
CA LYS A 600 26.10 -10.69 -21.29
C LYS A 600 27.44 -10.26 -20.74
N THR A 601 28.27 -9.69 -21.61
CA THR A 601 29.69 -9.37 -21.33
C THR A 601 29.88 -8.46 -20.11
N GLU A 602 28.95 -7.55 -19.84
CA GLU A 602 29.05 -6.57 -18.74
C GLU A 602 28.74 -7.17 -17.36
N THR A 603 28.11 -8.34 -17.31
CA THR A 603 27.78 -9.04 -16.05
C THR A 603 28.44 -10.42 -15.92
N GLY A 604 28.96 -10.97 -17.03
CA GLY A 604 29.69 -12.23 -17.05
C GLY A 604 28.77 -13.47 -17.01
N PRO A 605 29.27 -14.62 -16.53
CA PRO A 605 28.46 -15.83 -16.45
C PRO A 605 27.34 -15.71 -15.43
N ILE A 606 26.15 -16.19 -15.81
CA ILE A 606 25.07 -16.54 -14.88
C ILE A 606 25.32 -17.94 -14.29
N GLY A 607 24.58 -18.30 -13.24
CA GLY A 607 24.61 -19.65 -12.69
C GLY A 607 24.03 -20.68 -13.67
N SER A 608 24.35 -21.96 -13.46
CA SER A 608 23.73 -23.05 -14.20
C SER A 608 22.23 -23.13 -13.92
N VAL A 609 21.48 -23.49 -14.96
CA VAL A 609 20.01 -23.61 -14.96
C VAL A 609 19.64 -25.00 -15.44
N ALA A 610 18.68 -25.62 -14.76
CA ALA A 610 18.12 -26.90 -15.16
C ALA A 610 16.70 -26.71 -15.73
N ILE A 611 16.47 -27.19 -16.95
CA ILE A 611 15.15 -27.23 -17.60
C ILE A 611 14.76 -28.70 -17.74
N LYS A 612 13.57 -29.07 -17.29
CA LYS A 612 13.11 -30.46 -17.23
C LYS A 612 11.66 -30.59 -17.66
N ASN A 613 11.34 -31.65 -18.38
CA ASN A 613 9.96 -31.99 -18.73
C ASN A 613 9.19 -30.82 -19.40
N CYS A 614 9.87 -29.96 -20.19
CA CYS A 614 9.31 -28.71 -20.70
C CYS A 614 8.92 -28.79 -22.19
N ILE A 615 8.00 -27.92 -22.63
CA ILE A 615 7.62 -27.77 -24.04
C ILE A 615 7.78 -26.32 -24.48
N ALA A 616 8.47 -26.07 -25.60
CA ALA A 616 8.58 -24.76 -26.25
C ALA A 616 8.06 -24.80 -27.70
N PHE A 617 6.99 -24.06 -28.04
CA PHE A 617 6.44 -24.11 -29.40
C PHE A 617 5.81 -22.83 -29.94
N ARG A 618 5.86 -22.64 -31.26
CA ARG A 618 5.29 -21.47 -31.95
C ARG A 618 5.78 -20.10 -31.45
N ASN A 619 6.90 -20.06 -30.72
CA ASN A 619 7.52 -18.80 -30.31
C ASN A 619 8.15 -18.10 -31.54
N GLY A 620 8.25 -16.78 -31.46
CA GLY A 620 8.51 -15.89 -32.59
C GLY A 620 7.26 -15.20 -33.16
N ALA A 621 6.06 -15.57 -32.70
CA ALA A 621 4.79 -14.94 -33.06
C ALA A 621 3.69 -15.25 -32.01
N THR A 622 2.81 -14.28 -31.71
CA THR A 622 1.66 -14.47 -30.82
C THR A 622 0.50 -15.25 -31.48
N THR A 623 -0.50 -15.69 -30.70
CA THR A 623 -1.65 -16.45 -31.23
C THR A 623 -2.55 -15.65 -32.17
N ASP A 624 -2.55 -14.31 -32.08
CA ASP A 624 -3.22 -13.41 -33.02
C ASP A 624 -2.35 -13.03 -34.23
N GLY A 625 -1.11 -13.55 -34.30
CA GLY A 625 -0.22 -13.41 -35.44
C GLY A 625 0.66 -12.16 -35.42
N HIS A 626 0.86 -11.51 -34.27
CA HIS A 626 1.85 -10.45 -34.13
C HIS A 626 3.27 -11.06 -34.08
N PHE A 627 4.16 -10.53 -34.91
CA PHE A 627 5.58 -10.90 -34.97
C PHE A 627 6.41 -9.67 -35.35
N THR A 628 7.72 -9.72 -35.11
CA THR A 628 8.66 -8.67 -35.53
C THR A 628 9.80 -9.22 -36.39
N ALA A 629 10.55 -8.31 -37.02
CA ALA A 629 11.77 -8.64 -37.75
C ALA A 629 12.97 -8.90 -36.83
N ASN A 630 12.96 -8.37 -35.60
CA ASN A 630 14.03 -8.52 -34.62
C ASN A 630 13.94 -9.88 -33.89
N SER A 631 12.71 -10.30 -33.60
CA SER A 631 12.33 -11.53 -32.91
C SER A 631 13.17 -12.75 -33.35
N ASP A 632 13.94 -13.30 -32.42
CA ASP A 632 14.89 -14.41 -32.64
C ASP A 632 14.19 -15.78 -32.59
N GLY A 633 13.02 -15.90 -31.94
CA GLY A 633 11.99 -16.89 -32.28
C GLY A 633 12.33 -18.36 -32.04
N ASN A 634 13.08 -18.66 -30.99
CA ASN A 634 13.58 -19.98 -30.65
C ASN A 634 12.68 -20.70 -29.63
N GLY A 635 12.72 -22.03 -29.59
CA GLY A 635 12.15 -22.81 -28.49
C GLY A 635 12.97 -22.62 -27.20
N PHE A 636 14.28 -22.91 -27.26
CA PHE A 636 15.21 -22.75 -26.15
C PHE A 636 16.53 -22.10 -26.61
N LYS A 637 16.78 -20.85 -26.19
CA LYS A 637 18.01 -20.06 -26.37
C LYS A 637 18.86 -20.17 -25.11
N LEU A 638 19.92 -20.98 -25.16
CA LEU A 638 20.60 -21.51 -23.97
C LEU A 638 21.95 -20.82 -23.66
N GLY A 639 22.04 -19.52 -23.91
CA GLY A 639 23.30 -18.81 -23.78
C GLY A 639 23.32 -17.39 -24.36
N GLY A 640 24.52 -16.80 -24.34
CA GLY A 640 24.79 -15.47 -24.91
C GLY A 640 26.27 -15.11 -24.92
N SER A 641 26.61 -14.09 -25.72
CA SER A 641 27.87 -13.33 -25.71
C SER A 641 29.21 -14.10 -25.72
N GLY A 642 29.25 -15.39 -26.09
CA GLY A 642 30.47 -16.19 -26.00
C GLY A 642 30.81 -16.66 -24.58
N ILE A 643 29.87 -16.57 -23.64
CA ILE A 643 30.10 -16.81 -22.20
C ILE A 643 29.75 -18.26 -21.85
N ALA A 644 30.70 -18.97 -21.22
CA ALA A 644 30.56 -20.38 -20.90
C ALA A 644 29.71 -20.61 -19.64
N VAL A 645 28.54 -21.24 -19.80
CA VAL A 645 27.67 -21.68 -18.68
C VAL A 645 27.13 -23.10 -18.95
N PRO A 646 27.38 -24.10 -18.09
CA PRO A 646 27.00 -25.49 -18.33
C PRO A 646 25.54 -25.76 -17.94
N HIS A 647 24.58 -25.28 -18.73
CA HIS A 647 23.14 -25.53 -18.51
C HIS A 647 22.75 -27.01 -18.78
N ARG A 648 21.59 -27.43 -18.27
CA ARG A 648 21.09 -28.80 -18.39
C ARG A 648 19.63 -28.83 -18.82
N ILE A 649 19.31 -29.60 -19.86
CA ILE A 649 17.97 -29.71 -20.43
C ILE A 649 17.62 -31.19 -20.55
N GLU A 650 16.53 -31.61 -19.92
CA GLU A 650 16.11 -33.02 -19.87
C GLU A 650 14.63 -33.22 -20.24
N ASN A 651 14.32 -34.29 -20.96
CA ASN A 651 12.95 -34.76 -21.25
C ASN A 651 12.04 -33.69 -21.89
N SER A 652 12.58 -32.83 -22.74
CA SER A 652 11.90 -31.61 -23.21
C SER A 652 11.68 -31.59 -24.73
N ILE A 653 10.65 -30.88 -25.20
CA ILE A 653 10.22 -30.85 -26.61
C ILE A 653 10.22 -29.43 -27.16
N ALA A 654 10.75 -29.23 -28.37
CA ALA A 654 10.63 -27.98 -29.12
C ALA A 654 9.97 -28.22 -30.48
N PHE A 655 8.87 -27.52 -30.81
CA PHE A 655 8.24 -27.69 -32.13
C PHE A 655 7.63 -26.41 -32.71
N GLU A 656 7.52 -26.32 -34.03
CA GLU A 656 6.83 -25.22 -34.73
C GLU A 656 7.32 -23.80 -34.36
N ASN A 657 8.51 -23.63 -33.77
CA ASN A 657 9.06 -22.30 -33.48
C ASN A 657 9.55 -21.62 -34.78
N LYS A 658 9.49 -20.28 -34.83
CA LYS A 658 9.89 -19.45 -35.98
C LYS A 658 11.28 -19.78 -36.50
N ASN A 659 12.23 -20.01 -35.59
CA ASN A 659 13.65 -20.23 -35.85
C ASN A 659 14.13 -21.58 -35.26
N HIS A 660 14.94 -21.62 -34.20
CA HIS A 660 15.51 -22.88 -33.71
C HIS A 660 14.57 -23.61 -32.76
N GLY A 661 14.65 -24.95 -32.72
CA GLY A 661 14.06 -25.72 -31.62
C GLY A 661 14.87 -25.54 -30.33
N PHE A 662 16.15 -25.91 -30.38
CA PHE A 662 17.13 -25.73 -29.31
C PHE A 662 18.43 -25.12 -29.87
N THR A 663 19.03 -24.14 -29.20
CA THR A 663 20.35 -23.59 -29.59
C THR A 663 21.25 -23.26 -28.40
N ASP A 664 22.56 -23.43 -28.57
CA ASP A 664 23.58 -22.95 -27.61
C ASP A 664 23.64 -21.42 -27.50
N ASN A 665 23.04 -20.68 -28.46
CA ASN A 665 23.18 -19.23 -28.61
C ASN A 665 24.61 -18.70 -28.40
N SER A 666 25.61 -19.42 -28.92
CA SER A 666 27.03 -19.08 -28.80
C SER A 666 27.61 -19.18 -27.38
N ASN A 667 26.99 -19.90 -26.45
CA ASN A 667 27.59 -20.32 -25.18
C ASN A 667 28.55 -21.51 -25.43
N PRO A 668 29.87 -21.35 -25.21
CA PRO A 668 30.86 -22.40 -25.42
C PRO A 668 31.02 -23.34 -24.20
N GLY A 669 30.18 -23.20 -23.17
CA GLY A 669 30.12 -24.14 -22.06
C GLY A 669 29.58 -25.50 -22.48
N THR A 670 29.82 -26.53 -21.68
CA THR A 670 29.25 -27.86 -21.93
C THR A 670 27.79 -27.90 -21.49
N ILE A 671 26.88 -27.49 -22.39
CA ILE A 671 25.45 -27.68 -22.23
C ILE A 671 25.15 -29.18 -22.38
N THR A 672 24.30 -29.72 -21.50
CA THR A 672 23.85 -31.11 -21.56
C THR A 672 22.39 -31.17 -22.00
N LEU A 673 22.10 -31.81 -23.13
CA LEU A 673 20.75 -32.18 -23.57
C LEU A 673 20.56 -33.69 -23.38
N LYS A 674 19.42 -34.09 -22.83
CA LYS A 674 19.07 -35.49 -22.61
C LYS A 674 17.58 -35.74 -22.88
N ASN A 675 17.25 -36.79 -23.63
CA ASN A 675 15.87 -37.16 -23.95
C ASN A 675 15.10 -35.97 -24.60
N CYS A 676 15.65 -35.33 -25.64
CA CYS A 676 15.03 -34.14 -26.24
C CYS A 676 14.45 -34.44 -27.64
N THR A 677 13.26 -33.94 -27.93
CA THR A 677 12.59 -34.08 -29.22
C THR A 677 12.43 -32.70 -29.88
N SER A 678 12.84 -32.56 -31.14
CA SER A 678 12.75 -31.28 -31.86
C SER A 678 12.13 -31.48 -33.25
N ILE A 679 10.96 -30.88 -33.50
CA ILE A 679 10.09 -31.23 -34.65
C ILE A 679 9.52 -30.00 -35.37
N ASN A 680 9.58 -29.97 -36.71
CA ASN A 680 8.92 -28.94 -37.54
C ASN A 680 9.25 -27.48 -37.13
N ASN A 681 10.44 -27.19 -36.59
CA ASN A 681 10.86 -25.82 -36.30
C ASN A 681 11.35 -25.10 -37.58
N SER A 682 11.79 -23.84 -37.46
CA SER A 682 12.26 -22.96 -38.54
C SER A 682 11.16 -22.46 -39.48
N LEU A 683 9.95 -22.24 -38.96
CA LEU A 683 8.77 -21.86 -39.74
C LEU A 683 8.91 -20.56 -40.58
N ASP A 684 9.81 -19.63 -40.23
CA ASP A 684 9.99 -18.36 -40.95
C ASP A 684 10.38 -18.56 -42.43
N ASN A 685 11.48 -19.29 -42.67
CA ASN A 685 12.00 -19.51 -44.02
C ASN A 685 12.69 -20.86 -44.23
N GLY A 686 12.69 -21.76 -43.23
CA GLY A 686 13.39 -23.04 -43.26
C GLY A 686 14.93 -22.97 -43.29
N GLY A 687 15.51 -21.84 -42.86
CA GLY A 687 16.95 -21.58 -42.80
C GLY A 687 17.61 -21.78 -41.43
N LYS A 688 16.84 -22.11 -40.38
CA LYS A 688 17.32 -22.50 -39.06
C LYS A 688 17.11 -24.00 -38.84
N SER A 689 17.62 -24.53 -37.73
CA SER A 689 17.68 -25.98 -37.44
C SER A 689 16.97 -26.36 -36.15
N ASN A 690 16.51 -27.61 -36.07
CA ASN A 690 15.89 -28.20 -34.89
C ASN A 690 16.86 -28.19 -33.68
N PHE A 691 18.16 -28.44 -33.92
CA PHE A 691 19.24 -28.29 -32.95
C PHE A 691 20.38 -27.42 -33.53
N ASP A 692 20.92 -26.48 -32.74
CA ASP A 692 22.07 -25.64 -33.10
C ASP A 692 23.05 -25.45 -31.94
N PHE A 693 23.89 -26.46 -31.71
CA PHE A 693 24.90 -26.57 -30.65
C PHE A 693 26.33 -26.47 -31.20
N ALA A 694 26.52 -25.54 -32.14
CA ALA A 694 27.77 -25.31 -32.85
C ALA A 694 27.97 -23.84 -33.29
N ARG A 695 27.37 -22.85 -32.60
CA ARG A 695 27.54 -21.44 -33.03
C ARG A 695 28.98 -20.96 -32.85
N ASP A 696 29.66 -21.33 -31.75
CA ASP A 696 31.12 -21.25 -31.69
C ASP A 696 31.76 -22.53 -32.26
N LYS A 697 32.09 -22.49 -33.55
CA LYS A 697 32.73 -23.57 -34.30
C LYS A 697 34.08 -24.05 -33.73
N SER A 698 34.67 -23.31 -32.79
CA SER A 698 35.97 -23.58 -32.17
C SER A 698 35.90 -23.99 -30.70
N LYS A 699 34.81 -23.66 -29.99
CA LYS A 699 34.69 -23.88 -28.54
C LYS A 699 33.42 -24.60 -28.07
N SER A 700 32.33 -24.66 -28.85
CA SER A 700 31.13 -25.42 -28.46
C SER A 700 31.51 -26.88 -28.16
N ASN A 701 31.23 -27.35 -26.95
CA ASN A 701 31.62 -28.69 -26.46
C ASN A 701 30.46 -29.31 -25.67
N ASN A 702 29.35 -29.52 -26.37
CA ASN A 702 28.06 -29.92 -25.80
C ASN A 702 27.95 -31.45 -25.66
N VAL A 703 27.00 -31.91 -24.84
CA VAL A 703 26.70 -33.34 -24.66
C VAL A 703 25.23 -33.59 -24.97
N LEU A 704 24.95 -34.33 -26.04
CA LEU A 704 23.59 -34.64 -26.50
C LEU A 704 23.32 -36.14 -26.35
N ILE A 705 22.28 -36.51 -25.61
CA ILE A 705 21.95 -37.91 -25.30
C ILE A 705 20.47 -38.15 -25.60
N ASN A 706 20.12 -39.28 -26.25
CA ASN A 706 18.73 -39.65 -26.53
C ASN A 706 17.93 -38.55 -27.27
N CYS A 707 18.56 -37.79 -28.19
CA CYS A 707 17.92 -36.66 -28.87
C CYS A 707 17.46 -37.02 -30.30
N ILE A 708 16.25 -36.61 -30.70
CA ILE A 708 15.73 -36.80 -32.07
C ILE A 708 15.27 -35.49 -32.71
N SER A 709 15.66 -35.32 -33.97
CA SER A 709 15.20 -34.29 -34.88
C SER A 709 14.20 -34.88 -35.90
N PHE A 710 13.14 -34.14 -36.25
CA PHE A 710 12.29 -34.46 -37.40
C PHE A 710 11.71 -33.20 -38.07
N SER A 711 11.43 -33.26 -39.37
CA SER A 711 10.70 -32.19 -40.06
C SER A 711 10.03 -32.70 -41.32
N GLU A 712 8.74 -32.38 -41.49
CA GLU A 712 8.02 -32.49 -42.77
C GLU A 712 8.25 -31.24 -43.63
N GLY A 713 8.46 -30.09 -42.98
CA GLY A 713 8.78 -28.82 -43.62
C GLY A 713 10.28 -28.67 -43.94
N LYS A 714 10.61 -27.62 -44.70
CA LYS A 714 12.00 -27.22 -44.96
C LYS A 714 12.68 -26.81 -43.63
N VAL A 715 13.80 -27.45 -43.31
CA VAL A 715 14.65 -27.12 -42.17
C VAL A 715 16.13 -27.16 -42.58
N ALA A 716 16.99 -26.40 -41.92
CA ALA A 716 18.44 -26.49 -42.11
C ALA A 716 19.04 -27.67 -41.33
N SER A 717 20.24 -28.10 -41.71
CA SER A 717 21.01 -29.13 -41.01
C SER A 717 21.13 -28.84 -39.52
N ASP A 718 20.88 -29.85 -38.68
CA ASP A 718 21.22 -29.80 -37.27
C ASP A 718 22.72 -29.63 -37.07
N LYS A 719 23.08 -28.87 -36.03
CA LYS A 719 24.48 -28.56 -35.73
C LYS A 719 24.81 -28.95 -34.30
N TYR A 720 25.98 -29.54 -34.12
CA TYR A 720 26.48 -30.05 -32.85
C TYR A 720 28.00 -30.13 -32.90
N ILE A 721 28.66 -29.71 -31.82
CA ILE A 721 30.07 -30.00 -31.54
C ILE A 721 30.20 -30.43 -30.07
N GLY A 722 30.94 -31.51 -29.82
CA GLY A 722 31.17 -32.09 -28.50
C GLY A 722 31.03 -33.61 -28.55
N LYS A 723 30.00 -34.15 -27.86
CA LYS A 723 29.69 -35.59 -27.83
C LYS A 723 28.21 -35.87 -28.06
N ALA A 724 27.91 -37.00 -28.70
CA ALA A 724 26.54 -37.48 -28.88
C ALA A 724 26.42 -38.99 -28.56
N GLU A 725 25.27 -39.40 -28.01
CA GLU A 725 24.92 -40.79 -27.69
C GLU A 725 23.43 -41.06 -27.98
N ASN A 726 23.11 -42.17 -28.65
CA ASN A 726 21.74 -42.54 -29.04
C ASN A 726 20.94 -41.34 -29.59
N CYS A 727 21.50 -40.61 -30.55
CA CYS A 727 20.88 -39.43 -31.15
C CYS A 727 20.61 -39.64 -32.64
N VAL A 728 19.61 -38.95 -33.18
CA VAL A 728 19.24 -38.96 -34.61
C VAL A 728 19.06 -37.51 -35.09
N PHE A 729 19.89 -37.10 -36.05
CA PHE A 729 19.99 -35.71 -36.52
C PHE A 729 19.87 -35.61 -38.05
N TYR A 730 19.30 -34.51 -38.52
CA TYR A 730 19.21 -34.16 -39.94
C TYR A 730 20.46 -33.39 -40.39
N GLY A 731 20.99 -33.69 -41.58
CA GLY A 731 22.13 -32.97 -42.13
C GLY A 731 22.24 -33.07 -43.65
N GLY A 732 22.08 -31.94 -44.35
CA GLY A 732 22.38 -31.84 -45.79
C GLY A 732 21.58 -32.79 -46.68
N GLY A 733 20.28 -32.96 -46.41
CA GLY A 733 19.41 -33.90 -47.14
C GLY A 733 19.60 -35.37 -46.71
N LYS A 734 20.35 -35.63 -45.64
CA LYS A 734 20.65 -36.96 -45.10
C LYS A 734 20.33 -37.02 -43.62
N TRP A 735 20.37 -38.24 -43.08
CA TRP A 735 20.15 -38.53 -41.67
C TRP A 735 21.36 -39.24 -41.09
N TYR A 736 21.69 -38.89 -39.85
CA TYR A 736 22.85 -39.40 -39.14
C TYR A 736 22.45 -39.83 -37.73
N GLU A 737 23.03 -40.92 -37.25
CA GLU A 737 22.86 -41.37 -35.87
C GLU A 737 24.17 -41.58 -35.12
N PHE A 738 24.06 -41.50 -33.80
CA PHE A 738 25.01 -41.99 -32.83
C PHE A 738 24.30 -43.07 -32.02
N THR A 739 24.92 -44.23 -31.80
CA THR A 739 24.32 -45.34 -31.03
C THR A 739 24.92 -45.44 -29.63
N THR A 740 26.24 -45.33 -29.51
CA THR A 740 27.00 -45.18 -28.26
C THR A 740 27.60 -43.78 -28.15
N LEU A 741 28.05 -43.38 -26.96
CA LEU A 741 28.72 -42.10 -26.73
C LEU A 741 30.01 -41.97 -27.56
N ALA A 742 30.00 -41.06 -28.54
CA ALA A 742 31.14 -40.74 -29.39
C ALA A 742 31.36 -39.22 -29.51
N SER A 743 32.55 -38.84 -29.99
CA SER A 743 32.84 -37.46 -30.39
C SER A 743 31.97 -37.07 -31.59
N ALA A 744 31.34 -35.91 -31.52
CA ALA A 744 30.39 -35.43 -32.53
C ALA A 744 30.79 -34.04 -33.01
N ASN A 745 30.84 -33.82 -34.33
CA ASN A 745 31.04 -32.51 -34.95
C ASN A 745 30.36 -32.49 -36.32
N SER A 746 29.20 -31.83 -36.41
CA SER A 746 28.40 -31.71 -37.63
C SER A 746 29.16 -31.10 -38.82
N THR A 747 30.21 -30.31 -38.57
CA THR A 747 30.99 -29.67 -39.65
C THR A 747 31.95 -30.64 -40.33
N LEU A 748 32.49 -31.64 -39.60
CA LEU A 748 33.50 -32.58 -40.08
C LEU A 748 32.83 -33.89 -40.53
N SER A 749 33.13 -34.37 -41.74
CA SER A 749 32.48 -35.55 -42.35
C SER A 749 32.44 -36.76 -41.43
N ASP A 750 33.57 -37.06 -40.81
CA ASP A 750 33.84 -38.32 -40.11
C ASP A 750 33.27 -38.32 -38.68
N LEU A 751 32.79 -37.15 -38.21
CA LEU A 751 32.21 -36.95 -36.88
C LEU A 751 30.72 -36.53 -36.93
N ARG A 752 30.06 -36.72 -38.08
CA ARG A 752 28.59 -36.55 -38.21
C ARG A 752 27.78 -37.71 -37.62
N GLY A 753 28.42 -38.84 -37.34
CA GLY A 753 27.75 -40.09 -36.97
C GLY A 753 27.51 -41.00 -38.18
N THR A 754 26.88 -42.15 -37.95
CA THR A 754 26.58 -43.14 -38.98
C THR A 754 25.41 -42.67 -39.85
N GLN A 755 25.58 -42.64 -41.17
CA GLN A 755 24.48 -42.26 -42.07
C GLN A 755 23.42 -43.37 -42.13
N ILE A 756 22.14 -43.00 -41.97
CA ILE A 756 21.00 -43.94 -41.95
C ILE A 756 19.86 -43.48 -42.88
N THR A 757 18.88 -44.36 -43.09
CA THR A 757 17.52 -43.94 -43.47
C THR A 757 16.91 -43.20 -42.27
N GLY A 758 16.37 -42.00 -42.51
CA GLY A 758 15.84 -41.17 -41.43
C GLY A 758 14.46 -41.58 -40.92
N PRO A 759 14.04 -41.00 -39.79
CA PRO A 759 12.65 -41.03 -39.37
C PRO A 759 11.72 -40.41 -40.42
N THR A 760 10.51 -40.94 -40.47
CA THR A 760 9.40 -40.54 -41.34
C THR A 760 8.20 -40.11 -40.50
N ALA A 761 7.15 -39.54 -41.10
CA ALA A 761 5.93 -39.23 -40.37
C ALA A 761 5.30 -40.47 -39.68
N SER A 762 5.42 -41.65 -40.30
CA SER A 762 4.99 -42.94 -39.74
C SER A 762 5.82 -43.48 -38.58
N ASP A 763 6.98 -42.88 -38.27
CA ASP A 763 7.76 -43.24 -37.08
C ASP A 763 7.25 -42.57 -35.80
N PHE A 764 6.28 -41.66 -35.90
CA PHE A 764 5.64 -40.98 -34.77
C PHE A 764 4.16 -41.40 -34.67
N ALA A 765 3.68 -41.60 -33.44
CA ALA A 765 2.30 -42.01 -33.18
C ALA A 765 1.27 -40.93 -33.55
N THR A 766 1.65 -39.65 -33.44
CA THR A 766 1.07 -38.55 -34.22
C THR A 766 2.01 -37.34 -34.22
N LEU A 767 2.01 -36.57 -35.31
CA LEU A 767 2.68 -35.28 -35.44
C LEU A 767 1.72 -34.09 -35.26
N THR A 768 0.41 -34.34 -35.17
CA THR A 768 -0.59 -33.27 -35.09
C THR A 768 -0.60 -32.63 -33.71
N ALA A 769 0.02 -31.46 -33.58
CA ALA A 769 -0.18 -30.59 -32.42
C ALA A 769 -1.59 -29.95 -32.46
N PRO A 770 -2.23 -29.70 -31.29
CA PRO A 770 -3.48 -28.95 -31.22
C PRO A 770 -3.37 -27.55 -31.84
N ALA A 771 -4.51 -26.99 -32.27
CA ALA A 771 -4.56 -25.73 -32.99
C ALA A 771 -4.11 -24.51 -32.17
N ILE A 772 -3.77 -23.42 -32.84
CA ILE A 772 -3.55 -22.10 -32.21
C ILE A 772 -4.86 -21.66 -31.52
N GLY A 773 -4.74 -21.03 -30.34
CA GLY A 773 -5.88 -20.66 -29.49
C GLY A 773 -6.39 -21.76 -28.56
N THR A 774 -5.81 -22.97 -28.60
CA THR A 774 -6.03 -24.01 -27.58
C THR A 774 -5.46 -23.57 -26.24
N ASP A 775 -6.17 -23.79 -25.13
CA ASP A 775 -5.56 -23.64 -23.80
C ASP A 775 -4.69 -24.86 -23.44
N PHE A 776 -3.40 -24.73 -23.70
CA PHE A 776 -2.41 -25.75 -23.36
C PHE A 776 -2.08 -25.82 -21.86
N HIS A 777 -2.52 -24.88 -21.02
CA HIS A 777 -2.35 -25.00 -19.57
C HIS A 777 -3.28 -26.08 -18.99
N THR A 778 -4.53 -26.17 -19.46
CA THR A 778 -5.48 -27.21 -19.02
C THR A 778 -5.41 -28.49 -19.86
N LEU A 779 -5.23 -28.40 -21.19
CA LEU A 779 -5.28 -29.58 -22.08
C LEU A 779 -4.19 -30.63 -21.77
N TRP A 780 -2.97 -30.19 -21.43
CA TRP A 780 -1.80 -31.05 -21.30
C TRP A 780 -1.33 -31.26 -19.86
N ARG A 781 -2.22 -31.16 -18.86
CA ARG A 781 -1.86 -31.43 -17.46
C ARG A 781 -2.64 -32.59 -16.85
N ASN A 782 -1.91 -33.47 -16.18
CA ASN A 782 -2.45 -34.44 -15.24
C ASN A 782 -3.00 -33.72 -13.98
N SER A 783 -3.69 -34.45 -13.11
CA SER A 783 -4.25 -33.92 -11.85
C SER A 783 -3.20 -33.46 -10.82
N ASP A 784 -1.93 -33.87 -10.94
CA ASP A 784 -0.80 -33.35 -10.17
C ASP A 784 -0.11 -32.14 -10.84
N GLY A 785 -0.59 -31.72 -12.01
CA GLY A 785 -0.07 -30.64 -12.83
C GLY A 785 1.05 -31.03 -13.81
N SER A 786 1.57 -32.27 -13.76
CA SER A 786 2.62 -32.74 -14.67
C SER A 786 2.13 -32.82 -16.12
N ILE A 787 3.06 -32.74 -17.08
CA ILE A 787 2.70 -32.66 -18.50
C ILE A 787 2.33 -34.02 -19.08
N ASN A 788 1.17 -34.08 -19.74
CA ASN A 788 0.71 -35.23 -20.51
C ASN A 788 0.25 -34.84 -21.92
N MET A 789 1.10 -35.13 -22.91
CA MET A 789 0.84 -34.98 -24.36
C MET A 789 0.28 -36.27 -24.99
N GLY A 790 0.06 -37.34 -24.21
CA GLY A 790 -0.47 -38.62 -24.68
C GLY A 790 0.45 -39.33 -25.70
N ASN A 791 0.13 -39.20 -26.99
CA ASN A 791 0.90 -39.81 -28.08
C ASN A 791 1.53 -38.78 -29.04
N VAL A 792 1.34 -37.47 -28.82
CA VAL A 792 1.91 -36.43 -29.68
C VAL A 792 3.45 -36.48 -29.60
N PHE A 793 4.10 -36.53 -30.78
CA PHE A 793 5.55 -36.64 -30.96
C PHE A 793 6.25 -37.86 -30.34
N LYS A 794 5.46 -38.84 -29.88
CA LYS A 794 5.96 -40.11 -29.32
C LYS A 794 6.34 -41.06 -30.46
N ILE A 795 7.48 -41.75 -30.35
CA ILE A 795 7.89 -42.78 -31.32
C ILE A 795 6.83 -43.90 -31.37
N ALA A 796 6.39 -44.26 -32.57
CA ALA A 796 5.38 -45.29 -32.79
C ALA A 796 5.93 -46.68 -32.43
N SER A 797 5.08 -47.57 -31.89
CA SER A 797 5.51 -48.89 -31.41
C SER A 797 5.98 -49.85 -32.52
N ASN A 798 5.66 -49.54 -33.77
CA ASN A 798 6.10 -50.24 -34.98
C ASN A 798 7.26 -49.54 -35.72
N SER A 799 7.78 -48.42 -35.21
CA SER A 799 8.92 -47.70 -35.76
C SER A 799 10.22 -48.50 -35.62
N THR A 800 11.16 -48.33 -36.56
CA THR A 800 12.55 -48.82 -36.40
C THR A 800 13.31 -48.10 -35.29
N PHE A 801 12.80 -46.96 -34.80
CA PHE A 801 13.34 -46.22 -33.67
C PHE A 801 12.69 -46.60 -32.32
N ALA A 802 11.71 -47.52 -32.32
CA ALA A 802 11.05 -48.00 -31.10
C ALA A 802 12.04 -48.68 -30.14
N ASN A 803 11.70 -48.70 -28.84
CA ASN A 803 12.50 -49.27 -27.75
C ASN A 803 13.91 -48.65 -27.51
N ARG A 804 14.36 -47.69 -28.33
CA ARG A 804 15.64 -46.99 -28.16
C ARG A 804 15.70 -46.03 -26.97
N ASN A 805 14.58 -45.73 -26.30
CA ASN A 805 14.46 -44.60 -25.36
C ASN A 805 14.91 -43.26 -25.97
N LEU A 806 14.62 -43.07 -27.26
CA LEU A 806 14.98 -41.92 -28.06
C LEU A 806 13.91 -40.82 -27.96
N GLY A 807 14.33 -39.56 -27.78
CA GLY A 807 13.46 -38.40 -27.61
C GLY A 807 12.91 -38.23 -26.19
N ALA A 808 12.06 -37.22 -26.04
CA ALA A 808 11.34 -36.95 -24.80
C ALA A 808 10.13 -37.88 -24.63
N ASN A 809 9.72 -38.09 -23.38
CA ASN A 809 8.50 -38.81 -23.02
C ASN A 809 7.71 -38.00 -21.98
N LEU A 810 6.73 -37.26 -22.47
CA LEU A 810 5.76 -36.47 -21.71
C LEU A 810 4.38 -37.13 -21.79
N SER A 811 4.29 -38.42 -21.45
CA SER A 811 3.08 -39.24 -21.60
C SER A 811 2.80 -40.16 -20.40
N LYS A 812 3.09 -39.64 -19.20
CA LYS A 812 2.93 -40.32 -17.91
C LYS A 812 2.16 -39.44 -16.95
#